data_AF-A0A2V7IX25-F1
#
_entry.id   AF-A0A2V7IX25-F1
#
_cell.length_a   1.000
_cell.length_b   1.000
_cell.length_c   1.000
_cell.angle_alpha   90.00
_cell.angle_beta   90.00
_cell.angle_gamma   90.00
#
_symmetry.space_group_name_H-M   'P 1'
#
loop_
_entity.id
_entity.type
_entity.pdbx_description
1 polymer ?
#
loop_
_entity_poly.entity_id
_entity_poly.type
_entity_poly.pdbx_seq_one_letter_code
_entity_poly.pdbx_strand_id
1 'polypeptide(L)'
;MPGQKRVKRGPMLELRTFGGLSIKDDGVAITGAATHRKTLALLALLAAAGKNGLSRDKVMAYLWPERDTDHARALLKQACYALRRDLHTHELFRGATELRLNQDVLASDVQAFEQALQRGDLEAAVRVYAGPFLDGFFIAKAPEFERWVEAERARLKQRACWATETLATAAAARGEHEAAVTWWRHLSALDPLNARIARALMGALAATDDQAGALRHARIHAALLRQELDAAPDPGVTDFARRLREVSEQRARTVAAGEVASESVPHARLREALRTGVVAMQPSRRAFRLARWPAAAAALTAVVGGVLYSHFKKVAALDPDLLAVAPFDVLAPNAELWREGLVDVLSRTLDGAGPLRTVTPTVVIRRWQGRADATSAKGLAGRAGARFVVFGQLLGGGRDSVRVRAAVLDARKDRTLADIDRSEEAGRIDRLADSLSVDVIRALTPATSGVHVRLYSVGTKSLPALKAFLQGERFFRHFSLDSAIAGYDRAVTLDTTFALALRRLQLALGWNDSGPPVPSYYIARAMAFNHGLSPRDSLLLASDSMPTRRQVAVLEAAVRRYPEDPEIWYTLGEVRFHGGFHVGSSWNDARAAFDRAIALDSAFAPAYIHPVEIALNDNNGGAALRYVRGYLAVSSVIPEAAGMRLLSMVLDPQRSASQDFNRELARASRPALYHVALAVQSWPDADETQIQVARRAAATAQARLAGAPADTGDDVRVYLALLPNTLIHRGHLREARSIVENRFGAPFMELAEMGAIPRETVEAVLARWFHHRADRGFSFFPWFADGPCHRTLEAALWWGARRDTASLQRLVSQEESGARAVRNVAVAIDARPVPGFARAALALARGDTSLALSRFLALPDSLCPDAQQLREVRFRLLAATGRDHQAAAVFDGSHDRRVPLMLERARLAERLGDRPTAINYYRFVAQAWLHADPELQPYVAEARAALQRLTGEPAR
;
A
#
# COMPACT_ATOMS: atom_id res chain seq x y z
N MET A 1 70.39 6.69 19.92
CA MET A 1 69.41 6.02 19.03
C MET A 1 68.22 6.94 18.80
N PRO A 2 67.85 7.23 17.55
CA PRO A 2 66.76 8.12 17.21
C PRO A 2 65.37 7.44 17.26
N GLY A 3 64.39 8.18 17.77
CA GLY A 3 63.09 8.39 17.11
C GLY A 3 62.10 7.23 17.00
N GLN A 4 61.38 6.91 18.08
CA GLN A 4 60.03 6.35 17.94
C GLN A 4 59.08 7.44 17.43
N LYS A 5 58.66 7.28 16.18
CA LYS A 5 57.67 8.11 15.47
C LYS A 5 56.41 8.30 16.33
N ARG A 6 56.07 9.55 16.65
CA ARG A 6 54.70 9.94 17.03
C ARG A 6 53.75 9.47 15.94
N VAL A 7 52.81 8.59 16.30
CA VAL A 7 51.65 8.26 15.45
C VAL A 7 50.88 9.57 15.22
N LYS A 8 50.80 10.03 13.97
CA LYS A 8 49.96 11.19 13.59
C LYS A 8 48.51 10.85 13.95
N ARG A 9 47.92 11.50 14.96
CA ARG A 9 46.46 11.54 15.15
C ARG A 9 45.87 12.18 13.88
N GLY A 10 44.86 11.54 13.28
CA GLY A 10 44.16 12.07 12.11
C GLY A 10 43.40 13.37 12.42
N PRO A 11 42.95 14.11 11.40
CA PRO A 11 42.20 15.36 11.58
C PRO A 11 40.90 15.11 12.36
N MET A 12 40.63 15.94 13.38
CA MET A 12 39.47 15.81 14.28
C MET A 12 38.15 16.26 13.63
N LEU A 13 38.19 17.05 12.54
CA LEU A 13 37.01 17.56 11.84
C LEU A 13 36.76 16.86 10.49
N GLU A 14 35.50 16.51 10.22
CA GLU A 14 35.06 15.89 8.96
C GLU A 14 33.95 16.70 8.28
N LEU A 15 34.20 17.12 7.04
CA LEU A 15 33.22 17.72 6.15
C LEU A 15 32.67 16.66 5.19
N ARG A 16 31.35 16.44 5.24
CA ARG A 16 30.61 15.59 4.30
C ARG A 16 29.90 16.43 3.27
N THR A 17 30.08 16.07 2.01
CA THR A 17 29.52 16.74 0.84
C THR A 17 28.81 15.78 -0.12
N PHE A 18 29.07 14.46 -0.05
CA PHE A 18 28.33 13.46 -0.83
C PHE A 18 27.10 12.96 -0.06
N GLY A 19 25.92 13.05 -0.68
CA GLY A 19 24.65 12.66 -0.07
C GLY A 19 24.08 13.69 0.92
N GLY A 20 24.62 14.91 0.92
CA GLY A 20 24.21 16.03 1.78
C GLY A 20 25.41 16.83 2.29
N LEU A 21 25.16 18.00 2.90
CA LEU A 21 26.21 18.87 3.43
C LEU A 21 26.17 18.92 4.96
N SER A 22 27.24 18.46 5.62
CA SER A 22 27.38 18.53 7.08
C SER A 22 28.84 18.57 7.51
N ILE A 23 29.08 19.06 8.73
CA ILE A 23 30.39 19.04 9.37
C ILE A 23 30.30 18.37 10.74
N LYS A 24 31.29 17.55 11.08
CA LYS A 24 31.39 16.81 12.34
C LYS A 24 32.74 17.06 13.01
N ASP A 25 32.75 16.99 14.33
CA ASP A 25 33.95 16.96 15.17
C ASP A 25 33.93 15.64 15.95
N ASP A 26 34.94 14.80 15.74
CA ASP A 26 35.05 13.44 16.31
C ASP A 26 33.75 12.61 16.22
N GLY A 27 33.08 12.70 15.05
CA GLY A 27 31.82 12.01 14.76
C GLY A 27 30.55 12.68 15.30
N VAL A 28 30.66 13.73 16.14
CA VAL A 28 29.55 14.51 16.70
C VAL A 28 29.18 15.67 15.77
N ALA A 29 27.88 15.91 15.58
CA ALA A 29 27.41 17.04 14.78
C ALA A 29 27.70 18.38 15.48
N ILE A 30 28.33 19.30 14.76
CA ILE A 30 28.63 20.64 15.27
C ILE A 30 27.37 21.50 15.22
N THR A 31 27.25 22.49 16.11
CA THR A 31 26.12 23.45 16.15
C THR A 31 26.63 24.90 16.09
N GLY A 32 25.75 25.86 15.85
CA GLY A 32 26.09 27.29 15.86
C GLY A 32 26.31 27.91 14.47
N ALA A 33 27.10 28.99 14.38
CA ALA A 33 27.28 29.72 13.12
C ALA A 33 28.10 28.93 12.09
N ALA A 34 28.86 27.91 12.53
CA ALA A 34 29.52 26.94 11.66
C ALA A 34 28.54 26.08 10.83
N THR A 35 27.28 25.92 11.26
CA THR A 35 26.26 25.18 10.49
C THR A 35 25.32 26.07 9.67
N HIS A 36 25.58 27.37 9.62
CA HIS A 36 24.83 28.26 8.73
C HIS A 36 25.05 27.87 7.26
N ARG A 37 24.03 28.01 6.42
CA ARG A 37 24.10 27.55 5.01
C ARG A 37 25.27 28.19 4.25
N LYS A 38 25.46 29.52 4.37
CA LYS A 38 26.56 30.21 3.67
C LYS A 38 27.96 29.85 4.22
N THR A 39 28.09 29.48 5.50
CA THR A 39 29.39 29.04 6.08
C THR A 39 29.71 27.59 5.69
N LEU A 40 28.72 26.69 5.68
CA LEU A 40 28.89 25.34 5.14
C LEU A 40 29.21 25.35 3.63
N ALA A 41 28.54 26.21 2.86
CA ALA A 41 28.82 26.36 1.43
C ALA A 41 30.21 26.92 1.16
N LEU A 42 30.72 27.82 2.01
CA LEU A 42 32.12 28.25 1.98
C LEU A 42 33.07 27.07 2.14
N LEU A 43 32.83 26.20 3.12
CA LEU A 43 33.64 24.99 3.30
C LEU A 43 33.55 24.06 2.08
N ALA A 44 32.35 23.83 1.53
CA ALA A 44 32.16 22.99 0.35
C ALA A 44 32.86 23.54 -0.91
N LEU A 45 32.78 24.85 -1.15
CA LEU A 45 33.48 25.54 -2.25
C LEU A 45 34.99 25.34 -2.17
N LEU A 46 35.56 25.57 -0.99
CA LEU A 46 37.00 25.43 -0.77
C LEU A 46 37.44 23.96 -0.75
N ALA A 47 36.58 23.04 -0.31
CA ALA A 47 36.85 21.62 -0.35
C ALA A 47 36.96 21.12 -1.80
N ALA A 48 35.96 21.45 -2.62
CA ALA A 48 35.93 21.11 -4.05
C ALA A 48 37.08 21.77 -4.84
N ALA A 49 37.48 22.99 -4.48
CA ALA A 49 38.64 23.66 -5.09
C ALA A 49 40.01 23.03 -4.74
N GLY A 50 40.05 22.20 -3.70
CA GLY A 50 41.22 21.42 -3.32
C GLY A 50 42.47 22.26 -3.07
N LYS A 51 43.62 21.81 -3.60
CA LYS A 51 44.91 22.49 -3.42
C LYS A 51 45.00 23.83 -4.16
N ASN A 52 44.14 24.08 -5.14
CA ASN A 52 44.16 25.32 -5.92
C ASN A 52 43.56 26.49 -5.12
N GLY A 53 42.52 26.21 -4.33
CA GLY A 53 41.79 27.22 -3.57
C GLY A 53 40.88 28.08 -4.44
N LEU A 54 40.23 29.06 -3.82
CA LEU A 54 39.40 30.05 -4.50
C LEU A 54 39.78 31.46 -4.07
N SER A 55 39.78 32.38 -5.02
CA SER A 55 40.00 33.79 -4.76
C SER A 55 38.84 34.32 -3.92
N ARG A 56 39.12 35.30 -3.06
CA ARG A 56 38.07 35.91 -2.22
C ARG A 56 36.96 36.50 -3.07
N ASP A 57 37.29 37.07 -4.23
CA ASP A 57 36.30 37.63 -5.16
C ASP A 57 35.36 36.57 -5.72
N LYS A 58 35.87 35.38 -6.08
CA LYS A 58 35.02 34.26 -6.51
C LYS A 58 34.12 33.75 -5.39
N VAL A 59 34.66 33.62 -4.18
CA VAL A 59 33.88 33.20 -3.01
C VAL A 59 32.75 34.20 -2.72
N MET A 60 33.04 35.51 -2.81
CA MET A 60 32.05 36.57 -2.64
C MET A 60 30.97 36.50 -3.74
N ALA A 61 31.37 36.35 -5.00
CA ALA A 61 30.44 36.23 -6.12
C ALA A 61 29.52 35.02 -6.00
N TYR A 62 30.00 33.89 -5.48
CA TYR A 62 29.15 32.72 -5.25
C TYR A 62 28.19 32.89 -4.08
N LEU A 63 28.65 33.41 -2.94
CA LEU A 63 27.87 33.37 -1.70
C LEU A 63 27.07 34.63 -1.40
N TRP A 64 27.49 35.79 -1.91
CA TRP A 64 26.85 37.09 -1.68
C TRP A 64 26.80 37.95 -2.96
N PRO A 65 26.21 37.45 -4.07
CA PRO A 65 26.12 38.21 -5.31
C PRO A 65 25.29 39.49 -5.18
N GLU A 66 24.43 39.58 -4.16
CA GLU A 66 23.53 40.71 -3.92
C GLU A 66 24.16 41.90 -3.18
N ARG A 67 25.44 41.80 -2.78
CA ARG A 67 26.13 42.80 -1.96
C ARG A 67 27.26 43.45 -2.75
N ASP A 68 27.50 44.74 -2.50
CA ASP A 68 28.70 45.38 -3.01
C ASP A 68 29.97 44.75 -2.42
N THR A 69 31.10 45.01 -3.08
CA THR A 69 32.38 44.35 -2.81
C THR A 69 32.87 44.56 -1.38
N ASP A 70 32.62 45.72 -0.77
CA ASP A 70 33.10 46.04 0.58
C ASP A 70 32.27 45.30 1.64
N HIS A 71 30.93 45.29 1.50
CA HIS A 71 30.06 44.53 2.39
C HIS A 71 30.24 43.01 2.24
N ALA A 72 30.40 42.50 1.00
CA ALA A 72 30.67 41.08 0.77
C ALA A 72 32.00 40.64 1.40
N ARG A 73 33.03 41.51 1.37
CA ARG A 73 34.33 41.27 2.00
C ARG A 73 34.22 41.21 3.52
N ALA A 74 33.45 42.11 4.13
CA ALA A 74 33.18 42.08 5.56
C ALA A 74 32.45 40.78 5.98
N LEU A 75 31.45 40.35 5.20
CA LEU A 75 30.71 39.11 5.44
C LEU A 75 31.60 37.86 5.29
N LEU A 76 32.49 37.82 4.29
CA LEU A 76 33.46 36.74 4.15
C LEU A 76 34.44 36.69 5.34
N LYS A 77 34.93 37.85 5.80
CA LYS A 77 35.79 37.92 7.00
C LYS A 77 35.06 37.41 8.24
N GLN A 78 33.80 37.79 8.42
CA GLN A 78 32.96 37.33 9.52
C GLN A 78 32.68 35.82 9.45
N ALA A 79 32.36 35.29 8.27
CA ALA A 79 32.16 33.85 8.05
C ALA A 79 33.41 33.04 8.38
N CYS A 80 34.58 33.48 7.92
CA CYS A 80 35.86 32.84 8.25
C CYS A 80 36.18 32.91 9.75
N TYR A 81 35.88 34.03 10.41
CA TYR A 81 36.08 34.17 11.86
C TYR A 81 35.15 33.24 12.64
N ALA A 82 33.86 33.21 12.30
CA ALA A 82 32.87 32.34 12.91
C ALA A 82 33.25 30.87 12.77
N LEU A 83 33.68 30.44 11.57
CA LEU A 83 34.14 29.07 11.33
C LEU A 83 35.38 28.72 12.16
N ARG A 84 36.38 29.61 12.28
CA ARG A 84 37.56 29.34 13.14
C ARG A 84 37.18 29.22 14.62
N ARG A 85 36.27 30.07 15.10
CA ARG A 85 35.83 30.11 16.49
C ARG A 85 35.01 28.88 16.85
N ASP A 86 33.97 28.60 16.06
CA ASP A 86 32.99 27.55 16.34
C ASP A 86 33.54 26.14 16.07
N LEU A 87 34.57 26.01 15.22
CA LEU A 87 35.30 24.76 14.98
C LEU A 87 36.60 24.66 15.80
N HIS A 88 36.82 25.59 16.74
CA HIS A 88 37.99 25.65 17.62
C HIS A 88 39.35 25.48 16.89
N THR A 89 39.45 25.96 15.65
CA THR A 89 40.58 25.72 14.76
C THR A 89 41.03 27.02 14.09
N HIS A 90 42.03 27.69 14.67
CA HIS A 90 42.54 28.97 14.16
C HIS A 90 43.22 28.84 12.79
N GLU A 91 43.82 27.68 12.50
CA GLU A 91 44.51 27.38 11.24
C GLU A 91 43.60 26.79 10.14
N LEU A 92 42.28 26.87 10.29
CA LEU A 92 41.30 26.23 9.38
C LEU A 92 41.47 26.62 7.91
N PHE A 93 41.88 27.86 7.65
CA PHE A 93 42.10 28.38 6.30
C PHE A 93 43.57 28.74 6.06
N ARG A 94 44.08 28.40 4.89
CA ARG A 94 45.43 28.74 4.39
C ARG A 94 45.35 29.63 3.14
N GLY A 95 46.43 30.36 2.87
CA GLY A 95 46.61 31.14 1.63
C GLY A 95 46.31 32.64 1.74
N ALA A 96 47.23 33.46 1.25
CA ALA A 96 47.13 34.92 1.27
C ALA A 96 46.24 35.46 0.14
N THR A 97 46.38 34.93 -1.09
CA THR A 97 45.61 35.36 -2.27
C THR A 97 44.41 34.43 -2.54
N GLU A 98 44.68 33.15 -2.70
CA GLU A 98 43.68 32.08 -2.84
C GLU A 98 43.37 31.50 -1.45
N LEU A 99 42.10 31.50 -1.07
CA LEU A 99 41.65 30.88 0.19
C LEU A 99 41.58 29.36 0.00
N ARG A 100 42.09 28.60 0.96
CA ARG A 100 42.14 27.12 0.94
C ARG A 100 41.76 26.55 2.30
N LEU A 101 41.21 25.34 2.33
CA LEU A 101 41.07 24.57 3.57
C LEU A 101 42.40 23.95 3.99
N ASN A 102 42.68 23.98 5.28
CA ASN A 102 43.78 23.26 5.88
C ASN A 102 43.39 21.79 6.08
N GLN A 103 43.95 20.91 5.23
CA GLN A 103 43.66 19.47 5.23
C GLN A 103 44.26 18.72 6.43
N ASP A 104 45.19 19.35 7.16
CA ASP A 104 45.77 18.75 8.37
C ASP A 104 44.79 18.80 9.56
N VAL A 105 43.76 19.65 9.48
CA VAL A 105 42.78 19.87 10.57
C VAL A 105 41.34 19.53 10.17
N LEU A 106 40.99 19.62 8.88
CA LEU A 106 39.65 19.29 8.38
C LEU A 106 39.74 18.34 7.17
N ALA A 107 39.27 17.11 7.36
CA ALA A 107 39.08 16.14 6.29
C ALA A 107 37.80 16.45 5.52
N SER A 108 37.80 16.19 4.21
CA SER A 108 36.61 16.32 3.37
C SER A 108 36.48 15.12 2.45
N ASP A 109 35.26 14.57 2.35
CA ASP A 109 34.94 13.43 1.49
C ASP A 109 35.17 13.72 0.00
N VAL A 110 34.83 14.91 -0.53
CA VAL A 110 35.15 15.28 -1.92
C VAL A 110 36.67 15.35 -2.16
N GLN A 111 37.45 15.80 -1.19
CA GLN A 111 38.92 15.80 -1.30
C GLN A 111 39.49 14.38 -1.19
N ALA A 112 38.95 13.55 -0.30
CA ALA A 112 39.35 12.15 -0.19
C ALA A 112 39.05 11.36 -1.48
N PHE A 113 37.89 11.61 -2.10
CA PHE A 113 37.51 11.08 -3.40
C PHE A 113 38.50 11.51 -4.50
N GLU A 114 38.76 12.80 -4.62
CA GLU A 114 39.70 13.37 -5.59
C GLU A 114 41.12 12.81 -5.45
N GLN A 115 41.60 12.69 -4.21
CA GLN A 115 42.92 12.15 -3.92
C GLN A 115 43.01 10.64 -4.19
N ALA A 116 41.95 9.88 -3.89
CA ALA A 116 41.89 8.46 -4.20
C ALA A 116 42.00 8.23 -5.71
N LEU A 117 41.27 9.03 -6.51
CA LEU A 117 41.39 9.00 -7.97
C LEU A 117 42.80 9.38 -8.45
N GLN A 118 43.43 10.40 -7.86
CA GLN A 118 44.81 10.80 -8.22
C GLN A 118 45.85 9.71 -7.90
N ARG A 119 45.64 8.90 -6.86
CA ARG A 119 46.52 7.79 -6.50
C ARG A 119 46.21 6.49 -7.26
N GLY A 120 45.18 6.48 -8.11
CA GLY A 120 44.71 5.27 -8.79
C GLY A 120 43.96 4.28 -7.89
N ASP A 121 43.63 4.67 -6.65
CA ASP A 121 42.85 3.85 -5.72
C ASP A 121 41.35 4.05 -6.01
N LEU A 122 40.89 3.39 -7.07
CA LEU A 122 39.52 3.54 -7.56
C LEU A 122 38.49 2.99 -6.57
N GLU A 123 38.81 1.92 -5.83
CA GLU A 123 37.90 1.33 -4.83
C GLU A 123 37.66 2.29 -3.67
N ALA A 124 38.71 2.94 -3.16
CA ALA A 124 38.56 3.96 -2.14
C ALA A 124 37.77 5.18 -2.65
N ALA A 125 37.93 5.57 -3.92
CA ALA A 125 37.14 6.63 -4.52
C ALA A 125 35.65 6.26 -4.55
N VAL A 126 35.29 5.10 -5.10
CA VAL A 126 33.88 4.67 -5.18
C VAL A 126 33.26 4.53 -3.78
N ARG A 127 34.01 4.00 -2.79
CA ARG A 127 33.53 3.84 -1.41
C ARG A 127 33.18 5.18 -0.73
N VAL A 128 33.89 6.26 -1.04
CA VAL A 128 33.66 7.58 -0.44
C VAL A 128 32.49 8.32 -1.11
N TYR A 129 32.15 7.98 -2.36
CA TYR A 129 31.04 8.58 -3.08
C TYR A 129 29.68 8.01 -2.61
N ALA A 130 29.10 8.61 -1.57
CA ALA A 130 27.88 8.11 -0.94
C ALA A 130 26.55 8.61 -1.57
N GLY A 131 26.63 9.51 -2.56
CA GLY A 131 25.47 10.13 -3.20
C GLY A 131 25.81 11.43 -3.94
N PRO A 132 24.83 12.13 -4.53
CA PRO A 132 25.08 13.37 -5.25
C PRO A 132 25.78 14.42 -4.38
N PHE A 133 26.68 15.19 -5.00
CA PHE A 133 27.35 16.31 -4.34
C PHE A 133 26.32 17.35 -3.90
N LEU A 134 26.35 17.71 -2.61
CA LEU A 134 25.45 18.65 -1.96
C LEU A 134 23.97 18.33 -2.20
N ASP A 135 23.60 17.05 -2.10
CA ASP A 135 22.21 16.61 -2.30
C ASP A 135 21.25 17.31 -1.32
N GLY A 136 20.12 17.81 -1.84
CA GLY A 136 19.13 18.58 -1.08
C GLY A 136 19.59 19.93 -0.50
N PHE A 137 20.81 20.40 -0.80
CA PHE A 137 21.35 21.66 -0.30
C PHE A 137 21.23 22.77 -1.35
N PHE A 138 20.68 23.92 -0.95
CA PHE A 138 20.51 25.13 -1.78
C PHE A 138 20.69 26.41 -0.95
N ILE A 139 21.10 27.49 -1.61
CA ILE A 139 21.21 28.85 -1.08
C ILE A 139 20.26 29.78 -1.84
N ALA A 140 19.34 30.40 -1.12
CA ALA A 140 18.45 31.40 -1.69
C ALA A 140 19.24 32.63 -2.17
N LYS A 141 18.87 33.14 -3.36
CA LYS A 141 19.46 34.34 -3.98
C LYS A 141 20.95 34.21 -4.34
N ALA A 142 21.42 33.01 -4.66
CA ALA A 142 22.80 32.75 -5.10
C ALA A 142 22.86 31.90 -6.39
N PRO A 143 22.36 32.39 -7.54
CA PRO A 143 22.24 31.58 -8.76
C PRO A 143 23.59 31.14 -9.35
N GLU A 144 24.67 31.90 -9.15
CA GLU A 144 26.04 31.53 -9.53
C GLU A 144 26.52 30.30 -8.75
N PHE A 145 26.20 30.22 -7.46
CA PHE A 145 26.52 29.08 -6.62
C PHE A 145 25.75 27.84 -7.06
N GLU A 146 24.44 27.95 -7.29
CA GLU A 146 23.62 26.81 -7.75
C GLU A 146 24.10 26.26 -9.10
N ARG A 147 24.46 27.14 -10.05
CA ARG A 147 25.06 26.73 -11.33
C ARG A 147 26.40 26.01 -11.15
N TRP A 148 27.24 26.50 -10.24
CA TRP A 148 28.49 25.83 -9.90
C TRP A 148 28.27 24.46 -9.26
N VAL A 149 27.33 24.34 -8.31
CA VAL A 149 26.99 23.05 -7.67
C VAL A 149 26.55 22.03 -8.71
N GLU A 150 25.71 22.41 -9.67
CA GLU A 150 25.23 21.47 -10.68
C GLU A 150 26.36 21.01 -11.62
N ALA A 151 27.24 21.93 -12.04
CA ALA A 151 28.42 21.59 -12.83
C ALA A 151 29.37 20.65 -12.07
N GLU A 152 29.60 20.92 -10.79
CA GLU A 152 30.48 20.12 -9.93
C GLU A 152 29.89 18.74 -9.64
N ARG A 153 28.57 18.67 -9.40
CA ARG A 153 27.82 17.42 -9.24
C ARG A 153 27.92 16.54 -10.49
N ALA A 154 27.75 17.13 -11.68
CA ALA A 154 27.92 16.42 -12.95
C ALA A 154 29.36 15.91 -13.13
N ARG A 155 30.37 16.75 -12.87
CA ARG A 155 31.80 16.40 -12.94
C ARG A 155 32.15 15.23 -12.02
N LEU A 156 31.74 15.30 -10.76
CA LEU A 156 32.04 14.28 -9.74
C LEU A 156 31.29 12.97 -10.04
N LYS A 157 30.01 13.05 -10.47
CA LYS A 157 29.23 11.89 -10.91
C LYS A 157 29.91 11.16 -12.07
N GLN A 158 30.32 11.90 -13.11
CA GLN A 158 31.01 11.30 -14.27
C GLN A 158 32.28 10.54 -13.86
N ARG A 159 33.06 11.09 -12.92
CA ARG A 159 34.28 10.45 -12.42
C ARG A 159 34.00 9.23 -11.55
N ALA A 160 32.94 9.27 -10.72
CA ALA A 160 32.52 8.13 -9.93
C ALA A 160 32.00 6.98 -10.83
N CYS A 161 31.24 7.33 -11.88
CA CYS A 161 30.80 6.37 -12.88
C CYS A 161 31.99 5.73 -13.61
N TRP A 162 32.95 6.55 -14.06
CA TRP A 162 34.18 6.06 -14.72
C TRP A 162 35.00 5.13 -13.81
N ALA A 163 35.19 5.49 -12.54
CA ALA A 163 35.95 4.66 -11.60
C ALA A 163 35.25 3.32 -11.34
N THR A 164 33.93 3.35 -11.11
CA THR A 164 33.12 2.14 -10.89
C THR A 164 33.12 1.24 -12.12
N GLU A 165 33.02 1.83 -13.31
CA GLU A 165 33.08 1.09 -14.57
C GLU A 165 34.44 0.43 -14.78
N THR A 166 35.52 1.15 -14.48
CA THR A 166 36.89 0.62 -14.59
C THR A 166 37.10 -0.57 -13.65
N LEU A 167 36.57 -0.50 -12.42
CA LEU A 167 36.58 -1.64 -11.49
C LEU A 167 35.72 -2.81 -11.98
N ALA A 168 34.51 -2.53 -12.50
CA ALA A 168 33.60 -3.56 -13.00
C ALA A 168 34.17 -4.33 -14.19
N THR A 169 34.82 -3.60 -15.11
CA THR A 169 35.50 -4.14 -16.29
C THR A 169 36.77 -4.90 -15.94
N ALA A 170 37.60 -4.39 -15.02
CA ALA A 170 38.79 -5.09 -14.53
C ALA A 170 38.43 -6.40 -13.80
N ALA A 171 37.40 -6.39 -12.93
CA ALA A 171 36.91 -7.59 -12.26
C ALA A 171 36.40 -8.63 -13.27
N ALA A 172 35.64 -8.19 -14.28
CA ALA A 172 35.17 -9.07 -15.34
C ALA A 172 36.33 -9.68 -16.16
N ALA A 173 37.38 -8.91 -16.45
CA ALA A 173 38.56 -9.37 -17.18
C ALA A 173 39.39 -10.40 -16.38
N ARG A 174 39.39 -10.31 -15.04
CA ARG A 174 40.03 -11.29 -14.14
C ARG A 174 39.19 -12.55 -13.89
N GLY A 175 37.97 -12.64 -14.45
CA GLY A 175 37.04 -13.74 -14.19
C GLY A 175 36.32 -13.65 -12.84
N GLU A 176 36.45 -12.53 -12.12
CA GLU A 176 35.80 -12.29 -10.82
C GLU A 176 34.34 -11.82 -11.04
N HIS A 177 33.51 -12.72 -11.56
CA HIS A 177 32.16 -12.38 -12.03
C HIS A 177 31.24 -11.81 -10.94
N GLU A 178 31.33 -12.29 -9.70
CA GLU A 178 30.55 -11.76 -8.57
C GLU A 178 30.97 -10.33 -8.18
N ALA A 179 32.28 -10.04 -8.20
CA ALA A 179 32.80 -8.70 -7.97
C ALA A 179 32.37 -7.76 -9.10
N ALA A 180 32.40 -8.22 -10.35
CA ALA A 180 31.89 -7.46 -11.49
C ALA A 180 30.39 -7.13 -11.33
N VAL A 181 29.55 -8.10 -10.93
CA VAL A 181 28.12 -7.86 -10.64
C VAL A 181 27.94 -6.80 -9.56
N THR A 182 28.74 -6.84 -8.49
CA THR A 182 28.69 -5.84 -7.40
C THR A 182 28.96 -4.43 -7.94
N TRP A 183 30.02 -4.26 -8.73
CA TRP A 183 30.36 -2.96 -9.32
C TRP A 183 29.34 -2.50 -10.37
N TRP A 184 28.85 -3.39 -11.24
CA TRP A 184 27.82 -3.05 -12.22
C TRP A 184 26.48 -2.69 -11.57
N ARG A 185 26.11 -3.30 -10.44
CA ARG A 185 24.94 -2.90 -9.64
C ARG A 185 25.12 -1.50 -9.06
N HIS A 186 26.31 -1.20 -8.52
CA HIS A 186 26.61 0.14 -8.01
C HIS A 186 26.52 1.19 -9.12
N LEU A 187 27.10 0.92 -10.29
CA LEU A 187 27.05 1.82 -11.44
C LEU A 187 25.62 2.00 -11.98
N SER A 188 24.82 0.93 -12.02
CA SER A 188 23.41 1.00 -12.42
C SER A 188 22.56 1.80 -11.44
N ALA A 189 22.95 1.93 -10.16
CA ALA A 189 22.26 2.80 -9.22
C ALA A 189 22.61 4.28 -9.44
N LEU A 190 23.83 4.58 -9.93
CA LEU A 190 24.28 5.93 -10.25
C LEU A 190 23.68 6.46 -11.57
N ASP A 191 23.49 5.58 -12.56
CA ASP A 191 22.94 5.92 -13.87
C ASP A 191 21.90 4.88 -14.37
N PRO A 192 20.71 4.85 -13.74
CA PRO A 192 19.70 3.80 -13.96
C PRO A 192 19.07 3.80 -15.36
N LEU A 193 19.17 4.92 -16.08
CA LEU A 193 18.58 5.10 -17.41
C LEU A 193 19.57 4.80 -18.55
N ASN A 194 20.79 4.36 -18.23
CA ASN A 194 21.82 4.08 -19.23
C ASN A 194 21.78 2.63 -19.73
N ALA A 195 21.37 2.46 -20.98
CA ALA A 195 21.22 1.15 -21.62
C ALA A 195 22.53 0.34 -21.71
N ARG A 196 23.68 1.00 -21.84
CA ARG A 196 24.98 0.35 -21.91
C ARG A 196 25.35 -0.30 -20.58
N ILE A 197 25.10 0.41 -19.48
CA ILE A 197 25.32 -0.07 -18.12
C ILE A 197 24.35 -1.22 -17.81
N ALA A 198 23.07 -1.07 -18.18
CA ALA A 198 22.07 -2.11 -18.01
C ALA A 198 22.47 -3.42 -18.73
N ARG A 199 22.94 -3.31 -19.97
CA ARG A 199 23.43 -4.47 -20.73
C ARG A 199 24.69 -5.09 -20.12
N ALA A 200 25.61 -4.27 -19.62
CA ALA A 200 26.83 -4.76 -18.96
C ALA A 200 26.52 -5.53 -17.65
N LEU A 201 25.59 -5.02 -16.83
CA LEU A 201 25.12 -5.74 -15.64
C LEU A 201 24.40 -7.04 -16.02
N MET A 202 23.56 -7.03 -17.06
CA MET A 202 22.94 -8.26 -17.57
C MET A 202 24.00 -9.29 -17.99
N GLY A 203 25.07 -8.85 -18.65
CA GLY A 203 26.19 -9.73 -19.05
C GLY A 203 26.91 -10.31 -17.84
N ALA A 204 27.22 -9.48 -16.83
CA ALA A 204 27.86 -9.94 -15.61
C ALA A 204 27.01 -10.94 -14.82
N LEU A 205 25.69 -10.70 -14.70
CA LEU A 205 24.75 -11.63 -14.07
C LEU A 205 24.63 -12.96 -14.85
N ALA A 206 24.65 -12.89 -16.17
CA ALA A 206 24.67 -14.11 -16.99
C ALA A 206 25.97 -14.91 -16.83
N ALA A 207 27.11 -14.25 -16.60
CA ALA A 207 28.40 -14.88 -16.34
C ALA A 207 28.48 -15.58 -14.97
N THR A 208 27.66 -15.17 -13.99
CA THR A 208 27.48 -15.87 -12.70
C THR A 208 26.35 -16.91 -12.73
N ASP A 209 25.88 -17.31 -13.92
CA ASP A 209 24.71 -18.19 -14.13
C ASP A 209 23.37 -17.64 -13.58
N ASP A 210 23.30 -16.35 -13.19
CA ASP A 210 22.07 -15.65 -12.78
C ASP A 210 21.33 -15.04 -13.97
N GLN A 211 20.93 -15.90 -14.92
CA GLN A 211 20.16 -15.47 -16.10
C GLN A 211 18.81 -14.84 -15.72
N ALA A 212 18.19 -15.34 -14.65
CA ALA A 212 16.94 -14.79 -14.13
C ALA A 212 17.15 -13.35 -13.62
N GLY A 213 18.27 -13.07 -12.95
CA GLY A 213 18.68 -11.74 -12.52
C GLY A 213 18.90 -10.80 -13.68
N ALA A 214 19.59 -11.26 -14.73
CA ALA A 214 19.78 -10.47 -15.95
C ALA A 214 18.45 -10.09 -16.61
N LEU A 215 17.51 -11.03 -16.74
CA LEU A 215 16.19 -10.77 -17.33
C LEU A 215 15.31 -9.87 -16.45
N ARG A 216 15.40 -9.99 -15.12
CA ARG A 216 14.74 -9.07 -14.18
C ARG A 216 15.28 -7.65 -14.35
N HIS A 217 16.60 -7.50 -14.43
CA HIS A 217 17.24 -6.20 -14.58
C HIS A 217 16.82 -5.48 -15.87
N ALA A 218 16.72 -6.21 -16.99
CA ALA A 218 16.22 -5.67 -18.26
C ALA A 218 14.81 -5.08 -18.14
N ARG A 219 13.91 -5.73 -17.39
CA ARG A 219 12.53 -5.24 -17.17
C ARG A 219 12.52 -4.00 -16.31
N ILE A 220 13.35 -3.95 -15.26
CA ILE A 220 13.47 -2.79 -14.37
C ILE A 220 13.96 -1.58 -15.17
N HIS A 221 15.01 -1.74 -15.97
CA HIS A 221 15.53 -0.67 -16.81
C HIS A 221 14.50 -0.17 -17.83
N ALA A 222 13.78 -1.08 -18.48
CA ALA A 222 12.70 -0.72 -19.42
C ALA A 222 11.53 0.01 -18.74
N ALA A 223 11.21 -0.33 -17.48
CA ALA A 223 10.19 0.37 -16.71
C ALA A 223 10.65 1.78 -16.32
N LEU A 224 11.91 1.94 -15.93
CA LEU A 224 12.49 3.24 -15.55
C LEU A 224 12.57 4.21 -16.75
N LEU A 225 13.01 3.77 -17.93
CA LEU A 225 13.00 4.59 -19.15
C LEU A 225 11.61 5.11 -19.51
N ARG A 226 10.59 4.28 -19.27
CA ARG A 226 9.19 4.63 -19.52
C ARG A 226 8.63 5.60 -18.49
N GLN A 227 8.98 5.43 -17.21
CA GLN A 227 8.49 6.28 -16.13
C GLN A 227 9.14 7.66 -16.13
N GLU A 228 10.45 7.72 -16.37
CA GLU A 228 11.23 8.95 -16.19
C GLU A 228 11.41 9.76 -17.49
N LEU A 229 11.42 9.10 -18.65
CA LEU A 229 11.69 9.75 -19.95
C LEU A 229 10.59 9.56 -21.00
N ASP A 230 9.51 8.82 -20.66
CA ASP A 230 8.48 8.35 -21.61
C ASP A 230 9.07 7.68 -22.88
N ALA A 231 10.25 7.06 -22.72
CA ALA A 231 11.00 6.48 -23.81
C ALA A 231 10.70 4.98 -23.97
N ALA A 232 10.75 4.49 -25.21
CA ALA A 232 10.67 3.06 -25.49
C ALA A 232 11.90 2.31 -24.93
N PRO A 233 11.79 1.00 -24.64
CA PRO A 233 12.94 0.21 -24.19
C PRO A 233 14.07 0.22 -25.21
N ASP A 234 15.30 0.30 -24.71
CA ASP A 234 16.48 0.28 -25.58
C ASP A 234 16.56 -1.02 -26.42
N PRO A 235 16.78 -0.93 -27.75
CA PRO A 235 16.87 -2.11 -28.61
C PRO A 235 18.00 -3.07 -28.22
N GLY A 236 19.15 -2.55 -27.81
CA GLY A 236 20.31 -3.35 -27.44
C GLY A 236 20.11 -4.16 -26.16
N VAL A 237 19.40 -3.60 -25.18
CA VAL A 237 18.96 -4.31 -23.96
C VAL A 237 17.92 -5.38 -24.30
N THR A 238 16.97 -5.04 -25.17
CA THR A 238 15.89 -5.95 -25.60
C THR A 238 16.45 -7.16 -26.36
N ASP A 239 17.38 -6.94 -27.29
CA ASP A 239 18.04 -8.00 -28.05
C ASP A 239 18.88 -8.92 -27.16
N PHE A 240 19.61 -8.35 -26.20
CA PHE A 240 20.40 -9.15 -25.27
C PHE A 240 19.51 -10.03 -24.37
N ALA A 241 18.40 -9.48 -23.88
CA ALA A 241 17.41 -10.24 -23.12
C ALA A 241 16.77 -11.37 -23.93
N ARG A 242 16.57 -11.18 -25.24
CA ARG A 242 16.05 -12.23 -26.12
C ARG A 242 17.05 -13.39 -26.25
N ARG A 243 18.33 -13.11 -26.52
CA ARG A 243 19.37 -14.15 -26.63
C ARG A 243 19.54 -14.96 -25.35
N LEU A 244 19.47 -14.31 -24.18
CA LEU A 244 19.54 -15.02 -22.89
C LEU A 244 18.38 -16.00 -22.69
N ARG A 245 17.16 -15.67 -23.17
CA ARG A 245 16.02 -16.60 -23.11
C ARG A 245 16.21 -17.79 -24.05
N GLU A 246 16.73 -17.56 -25.25
CA GLU A 246 17.01 -18.64 -26.22
C GLU A 246 18.02 -19.66 -25.63
N VAL A 247 19.07 -19.18 -24.95
CA VAL A 247 20.05 -20.05 -24.26
C VAL A 247 19.45 -20.79 -23.07
N SER A 248 18.61 -20.13 -22.25
CA SER A 248 17.97 -20.79 -21.10
C SER A 248 16.96 -21.84 -21.52
N GLU A 249 16.20 -21.59 -22.59
CA GLU A 249 15.27 -22.55 -23.18
C GLU A 249 15.99 -23.76 -23.77
N GLN A 250 17.16 -23.56 -24.38
CA GLN A 250 18.00 -24.64 -24.89
C GLN A 250 18.54 -25.51 -23.74
N ARG A 251 19.10 -24.90 -22.68
CA ARG A 251 19.59 -25.62 -21.48
C ARG A 251 18.47 -26.34 -20.73
N ALA A 252 17.30 -25.72 -20.58
CA ALA A 252 16.15 -26.33 -19.94
C ALA A 252 15.67 -27.57 -20.71
N ARG A 253 15.74 -27.57 -22.05
CA ARG A 253 15.45 -28.77 -22.86
C ARG A 253 16.49 -29.88 -22.66
N THR A 254 17.77 -29.54 -22.50
CA THR A 254 18.84 -30.51 -22.26
C THR A 254 18.81 -31.10 -20.85
N VAL A 255 18.51 -30.29 -19.83
CA VAL A 255 18.35 -30.73 -18.43
C VAL A 255 17.06 -31.52 -18.25
N ALA A 256 15.95 -31.10 -18.88
CA ALA A 256 14.70 -31.87 -18.90
C ALA A 256 14.82 -33.23 -19.61
N ALA A 257 15.77 -33.39 -20.54
CA ALA A 257 16.07 -34.69 -21.15
C ALA A 257 16.89 -35.62 -20.23
N GLY A 258 17.57 -35.08 -19.21
CA GLY A 258 18.39 -35.85 -18.27
C GLY A 258 17.73 -36.15 -16.91
N GLU A 259 16.85 -35.27 -16.41
CA GLU A 259 16.20 -35.42 -15.09
C GLU A 259 14.80 -36.07 -15.13
N VAL A 260 14.15 -36.17 -16.29
CA VAL A 260 12.78 -36.70 -16.44
C VAL A 260 12.75 -38.23 -16.65
N ALA A 261 13.87 -38.93 -16.47
CA ALA A 261 13.89 -40.40 -16.47
C ALA A 261 13.23 -41.02 -15.22
N SER A 262 12.83 -40.23 -14.22
CA SER A 262 12.07 -40.70 -13.06
C SER A 262 10.89 -39.76 -12.77
N GLU A 263 9.69 -40.34 -12.69
CA GLU A 263 8.39 -39.72 -12.36
C GLU A 263 7.58 -39.10 -13.52
N SER A 264 6.99 -39.99 -14.32
CA SER A 264 5.84 -39.67 -15.16
C SER A 264 4.57 -39.49 -14.30
N VAL A 265 4.19 -38.22 -14.01
CA VAL A 265 2.83 -37.93 -13.53
C VAL A 265 1.84 -38.27 -14.65
N PRO A 266 0.81 -39.12 -14.41
CA PRO A 266 -0.11 -39.51 -15.48
C PRO A 266 -0.83 -38.30 -16.08
N HIS A 267 -0.67 -38.12 -17.40
CA HIS A 267 -1.30 -37.06 -18.21
C HIS A 267 -2.80 -36.85 -17.91
N ALA A 268 -3.51 -37.94 -17.61
CA ALA A 268 -4.93 -37.93 -17.27
C ALA A 268 -5.26 -37.12 -16.00
N ARG A 269 -4.42 -37.14 -14.95
CA ARG A 269 -4.69 -36.43 -13.68
C ARG A 269 -4.56 -34.92 -13.83
N LEU A 270 -3.56 -34.42 -14.55
CA LEU A 270 -3.39 -32.98 -14.75
C LEU A 270 -4.46 -32.39 -15.67
N ARG A 271 -4.92 -33.17 -16.65
CA ARG A 271 -6.05 -32.78 -17.51
C ARG A 271 -7.35 -32.71 -16.72
N GLU A 272 -7.59 -33.67 -15.83
CA GLU A 272 -8.78 -33.67 -14.97
C GLU A 272 -8.77 -32.47 -14.01
N ALA A 273 -7.60 -32.13 -13.47
CA ALA A 273 -7.42 -30.94 -12.64
C ALA A 273 -7.61 -29.61 -13.38
N LEU A 274 -7.73 -29.60 -14.71
CA LEU A 274 -7.98 -28.39 -15.50
C LEU A 274 -9.34 -28.43 -16.20
N ARG A 275 -10.09 -29.51 -16.02
CA ARG A 275 -11.53 -29.52 -16.25
C ARG A 275 -12.19 -28.90 -15.03
N THR A 276 -12.45 -27.60 -15.11
CA THR A 276 -13.44 -26.93 -14.26
C THR A 276 -14.77 -27.68 -14.37
N GLY A 277 -15.41 -27.90 -13.21
CA GLY A 277 -16.66 -28.63 -13.12
C GLY A 277 -16.46 -30.06 -12.61
N VAL A 278 -16.20 -30.19 -11.30
CA VAL A 278 -16.98 -31.14 -10.51
C VAL A 278 -16.90 -32.60 -11.08
N VAL A 279 -15.69 -33.12 -11.27
CA VAL A 279 -15.49 -34.55 -11.55
C VAL A 279 -14.44 -35.15 -10.61
N ALA A 280 -14.88 -36.26 -10.01
CA ALA A 280 -14.25 -37.26 -9.16
C ALA A 280 -12.71 -37.17 -8.97
N MET A 281 -12.31 -36.58 -7.84
CA MET A 281 -11.17 -37.12 -7.12
C MET A 281 -11.64 -38.32 -6.31
N GLN A 282 -11.30 -39.53 -6.75
CA GLN A 282 -11.59 -40.72 -5.96
C GLN A 282 -10.80 -40.68 -4.64
N PRO A 283 -11.46 -40.92 -3.49
CA PRO A 283 -10.76 -41.05 -2.22
C PRO A 283 -9.87 -42.30 -2.28
N SER A 284 -8.55 -42.12 -2.16
CA SER A 284 -7.65 -43.24 -1.94
C SER A 284 -7.94 -43.83 -0.57
N ARG A 285 -8.64 -44.97 -0.54
CA ARG A 285 -8.85 -45.78 0.67
C ARG A 285 -7.51 -46.39 1.11
N ARG A 286 -6.69 -45.64 1.86
CA ARG A 286 -5.67 -46.24 2.73
C ARG A 286 -6.17 -46.17 4.16
N ALA A 287 -6.66 -47.32 4.63
CA ALA A 287 -7.06 -47.52 6.01
C ALA A 287 -5.83 -47.35 6.93
N PHE A 288 -5.80 -46.26 7.69
CA PHE A 288 -4.87 -46.13 8.81
C PHE A 288 -5.54 -46.66 10.07
N ARG A 289 -4.87 -47.63 10.70
CA ARG A 289 -5.26 -48.21 11.99
C ARG A 289 -5.10 -47.15 13.07
N LEU A 290 -6.20 -46.87 13.79
CA LEU A 290 -6.22 -46.05 15.00
C LEU A 290 -5.39 -46.73 16.11
N ALA A 291 -4.29 -46.09 16.51
CA ALA A 291 -3.71 -46.31 17.83
C ALA A 291 -4.36 -45.31 18.79
N ARG A 292 -5.18 -45.83 19.71
CA ARG A 292 -5.71 -45.11 20.88
C ARG A 292 -4.61 -45.02 21.94
N TRP A 293 -4.34 -43.82 22.43
CA TRP A 293 -3.86 -43.59 23.79
C TRP A 293 -4.66 -42.43 24.41
N PRO A 294 -5.18 -42.57 25.64
CA PRO A 294 -6.00 -41.55 26.29
C PRO A 294 -5.17 -40.57 27.12
N ALA A 295 -5.74 -39.38 27.26
CA ALA A 295 -5.65 -38.45 28.40
C ALA A 295 -4.28 -37.88 28.80
N ALA A 296 -4.13 -36.56 28.62
CA ALA A 296 -4.10 -35.65 29.77
C ALA A 296 -4.26 -34.20 29.30
N ALA A 297 -5.51 -33.78 29.15
CA ALA A 297 -5.90 -32.39 29.26
C ALA A 297 -5.76 -31.97 30.73
N ALA A 298 -4.64 -31.34 31.08
CA ALA A 298 -4.47 -30.69 32.39
C ALA A 298 -3.36 -29.61 32.45
N ALA A 299 -2.93 -29.04 31.31
CA ALA A 299 -1.87 -28.01 31.30
C ALA A 299 -2.23 -26.70 30.58
N LEU A 300 -3.40 -26.60 29.95
CA LEU A 300 -3.78 -25.41 29.17
C LEU A 300 -4.67 -24.39 29.91
N THR A 301 -5.18 -24.75 31.09
CA THR A 301 -6.02 -23.87 31.93
C THR A 301 -5.22 -22.97 32.88
N ALA A 302 -3.96 -23.31 33.20
CA ALA A 302 -3.10 -22.47 34.04
C ALA A 302 -2.35 -21.37 33.26
N VAL A 303 -2.05 -21.61 31.97
CA VAL A 303 -1.36 -20.63 31.11
C VAL A 303 -2.33 -19.56 30.62
N VAL A 304 -3.58 -19.93 30.30
CA VAL A 304 -4.60 -18.95 29.89
C VAL A 304 -5.09 -18.12 31.10
N GLY A 305 -5.20 -18.71 32.29
CA GLY A 305 -5.53 -17.99 33.53
C GLY A 305 -4.44 -17.03 34.01
N GLY A 306 -3.16 -17.41 33.90
CA GLY A 306 -2.02 -16.55 34.26
C GLY A 306 -1.77 -15.39 33.29
N VAL A 307 -2.09 -15.59 32.01
CA VAL A 307 -2.01 -14.54 30.96
C VAL A 307 -3.19 -13.57 31.03
N LEU A 308 -4.39 -14.05 31.42
CA LEU A 308 -5.55 -13.18 31.65
C LEU A 308 -5.49 -12.40 32.98
N TYR A 309 -4.91 -12.96 34.04
CA TYR A 309 -4.79 -12.23 35.32
C TYR A 309 -3.68 -11.16 35.32
N SER A 310 -2.61 -11.35 34.53
CA SER A 310 -1.53 -10.35 34.39
C SER A 310 -1.84 -9.22 33.40
N HIS A 311 -2.95 -9.32 32.64
CA HIS A 311 -3.42 -8.25 31.74
C HIS A 311 -4.31 -7.19 32.43
N PHE A 312 -4.86 -7.46 33.62
CA PHE A 312 -5.84 -6.57 34.26
C PHE A 312 -5.30 -5.67 35.38
N LYS A 313 -3.99 -5.67 35.66
CA LYS A 313 -3.33 -4.64 36.48
C LYS A 313 -1.90 -4.37 36.00
N LYS A 314 -1.74 -3.81 34.80
CA LYS A 314 -0.65 -2.86 34.57
C LYS A 314 -1.32 -1.50 34.37
N VAL A 315 -1.10 -0.58 35.29
CA VAL A 315 -1.22 0.85 34.97
C VAL A 315 -0.36 1.02 33.73
N ALA A 316 -0.98 1.30 32.57
CA ALA A 316 -0.25 1.48 31.33
C ALA A 316 0.82 2.54 31.62
N ALA A 317 2.09 2.15 31.49
CA ALA A 317 3.17 3.09 31.64
C ALA A 317 2.93 4.19 30.60
N LEU A 318 2.73 5.43 31.05
CA LEU A 318 2.48 6.55 30.15
C LEU A 318 3.69 6.69 29.21
N ASP A 319 3.42 6.75 27.92
CA ASP A 319 4.46 6.91 26.91
C ASP A 319 5.09 8.30 27.09
N PRO A 320 6.42 8.37 27.33
CA PRO A 320 7.08 9.62 27.71
C PRO A 320 7.05 10.69 26.61
N ASP A 321 6.82 10.28 25.37
CA ASP A 321 6.82 11.14 24.19
C ASP A 321 5.41 11.31 23.59
N LEU A 322 4.36 10.83 24.24
CA LEU A 322 2.99 10.92 23.74
C LEU A 322 2.20 12.06 24.39
N LEU A 323 1.57 12.88 23.56
CA LEU A 323 0.77 14.05 23.94
C LEU A 323 -0.67 13.93 23.46
N ALA A 324 -1.64 14.19 24.35
CA ALA A 324 -3.06 14.29 24.00
C ALA A 324 -3.54 15.74 24.09
N VAL A 325 -4.35 16.19 23.13
CA VAL A 325 -5.01 17.50 23.17
C VAL A 325 -6.49 17.31 23.47
N ALA A 326 -6.93 17.61 24.68
CA ALA A 326 -8.32 17.49 25.08
C ALA A 326 -9.23 18.50 24.34
N PRO A 327 -10.51 18.17 24.10
CA PRO A 327 -11.50 19.14 23.64
C PRO A 327 -11.55 20.36 24.57
N PHE A 328 -11.58 21.56 23.97
CA PHE A 328 -11.64 22.81 24.72
C PHE A 328 -13.08 23.12 25.13
N ASP A 329 -13.30 23.61 26.36
CA ASP A 329 -14.62 24.12 26.72
C ASP A 329 -14.85 25.47 26.04
N VAL A 330 -15.84 25.53 25.15
CA VAL A 330 -16.18 26.75 24.43
C VAL A 330 -17.34 27.44 25.13
N LEU A 331 -17.11 28.67 25.60
CA LEU A 331 -18.12 29.53 26.23
C LEU A 331 -18.55 30.69 25.31
N ALA A 332 -18.04 30.72 24.07
CA ALA A 332 -18.42 31.66 23.02
C ALA A 332 -19.33 30.96 21.98
N PRO A 333 -20.62 31.34 21.84
CA PRO A 333 -21.59 30.61 21.00
C PRO A 333 -21.21 30.48 19.52
N ASN A 334 -20.47 31.47 18.98
CA ASN A 334 -20.02 31.51 17.59
C ASN A 334 -18.73 30.72 17.34
N ALA A 335 -18.15 30.09 18.36
CA ALA A 335 -16.87 29.39 18.27
C ALA A 335 -16.97 27.87 18.53
N GLU A 336 -18.17 27.29 18.56
CA GLU A 336 -18.37 25.88 18.93
C GLU A 336 -17.59 24.89 18.04
N LEU A 337 -17.37 25.22 16.76
CA LEU A 337 -16.52 24.45 15.85
C LEU A 337 -15.10 24.22 16.41
N TRP A 338 -14.59 25.15 17.22
CA TRP A 338 -13.23 25.12 17.76
C TRP A 338 -13.07 24.24 18.99
N ARG A 339 -14.16 23.74 19.60
CA ARG A 339 -14.10 22.73 20.68
C ARG A 339 -13.28 21.52 20.24
N GLU A 340 -13.62 20.96 19.08
CA GLU A 340 -12.89 19.87 18.43
C GLU A 340 -11.85 20.39 17.43
N GLY A 341 -12.11 21.52 16.77
CA GLY A 341 -11.19 22.10 15.79
C GLY A 341 -9.79 22.40 16.36
N LEU A 342 -9.69 22.83 17.62
CA LEU A 342 -8.39 22.99 18.28
C LEU A 342 -7.69 21.66 18.56
N VAL A 343 -8.44 20.58 18.82
CA VAL A 343 -7.87 19.23 18.93
C VAL A 343 -7.24 18.82 17.59
N ASP A 344 -7.96 19.03 16.49
CA ASP A 344 -7.49 18.73 15.14
C ASP A 344 -6.23 19.49 14.73
N VAL A 345 -6.22 20.80 15.00
CA VAL A 345 -5.10 21.68 14.62
C VAL A 345 -3.89 21.41 15.51
N LEU A 346 -4.04 21.48 16.84
CA LEU A 346 -2.91 21.35 17.77
C LEU A 346 -2.30 19.95 17.71
N SER A 347 -3.10 18.90 17.57
CA SER A 347 -2.55 17.53 17.45
C SER A 347 -1.67 17.38 16.21
N ARG A 348 -2.02 18.04 15.09
CA ARG A 348 -1.22 18.00 13.85
C ARG A 348 -0.01 18.92 13.89
N THR A 349 -0.11 20.10 14.49
CA THR A 349 1.01 21.04 14.60
C THR A 349 2.10 20.54 15.56
N LEU A 350 1.70 19.82 16.62
CA LEU A 350 2.58 19.28 17.66
C LEU A 350 3.12 17.87 17.35
N ASP A 351 2.52 17.13 16.40
CA ASP A 351 3.02 15.79 16.02
C ASP A 351 4.38 15.86 15.33
N GLY A 352 5.36 15.12 15.84
CA GLY A 352 6.75 15.16 15.38
C GLY A 352 7.56 16.34 15.92
N ALA A 353 7.00 17.17 16.80
CA ALA A 353 7.68 18.30 17.40
C ALA A 353 8.72 17.80 18.43
N GLY A 354 9.96 17.60 17.97
CA GLY A 354 10.99 16.91 18.74
C GLY A 354 10.71 15.39 18.75
N PRO A 355 10.79 14.69 19.91
CA PRO A 355 10.41 13.28 19.98
C PRO A 355 8.89 13.07 20.05
N LEU A 356 8.11 14.15 20.20
CA LEU A 356 6.69 14.05 20.51
C LEU A 356 5.88 13.39 19.39
N ARG A 357 4.93 12.54 19.78
CA ARG A 357 3.82 12.04 18.97
C ARG A 357 2.52 12.49 19.59
N THR A 358 1.50 12.71 18.78
CA THR A 358 0.17 13.05 19.31
C THR A 358 -0.79 11.88 19.24
N VAL A 359 -1.67 11.79 20.24
CA VAL A 359 -2.83 10.91 20.18
C VAL A 359 -3.78 11.47 19.14
N THR A 360 -4.31 10.62 18.26
CA THR A 360 -5.16 11.07 17.17
C THR A 360 -6.42 11.79 17.69
N PRO A 361 -6.91 12.85 17.01
CA PRO A 361 -8.06 13.62 17.46
C PRO A 361 -9.29 12.77 17.80
N THR A 362 -9.62 11.77 16.98
CA THR A 362 -10.80 10.93 17.19
C THR A 362 -10.71 10.09 18.47
N VAL A 363 -9.52 9.54 18.76
CA VAL A 363 -9.27 8.79 20.01
C VAL A 363 -9.40 9.71 21.23
N VAL A 364 -8.86 10.92 21.15
CA VAL A 364 -8.94 11.89 22.27
C VAL A 364 -10.37 12.32 22.53
N ILE A 365 -11.11 12.75 21.50
CA ILE A 365 -12.51 13.20 21.62
C ILE A 365 -13.37 12.11 22.28
N ARG A 366 -13.17 10.85 21.91
CA ARG A 366 -13.93 9.72 22.46
C ARG A 366 -13.54 9.36 23.90
N ARG A 367 -12.24 9.39 24.22
CA ARG A 367 -11.74 9.05 25.57
C ARG A 367 -11.90 10.24 26.53
N TRP A 368 -12.29 11.41 26.03
CA TRP A 368 -12.59 12.58 26.85
C TRP A 368 -13.89 12.41 27.63
N GLN A 369 -13.83 12.71 28.93
CA GLN A 369 -14.99 12.67 29.82
C GLN A 369 -14.82 13.81 30.82
N GLY A 370 -15.85 14.65 30.97
CA GLY A 370 -15.82 15.78 31.89
C GLY A 370 -15.58 17.13 31.21
N ARG A 371 -15.10 18.10 32.00
CA ARG A 371 -14.81 19.48 31.59
C ARG A 371 -13.31 19.65 31.38
N ALA A 372 -12.90 20.74 30.74
CA ALA A 372 -11.50 21.06 30.51
C ALA A 372 -10.80 21.48 31.81
N ASP A 373 -10.59 20.52 32.71
CA ASP A 373 -9.93 20.62 34.01
C ASP A 373 -8.85 19.55 34.17
N ALA A 374 -8.00 19.73 35.19
CA ALA A 374 -6.84 18.86 35.43
C ALA A 374 -7.24 17.41 35.77
N THR A 375 -8.38 17.21 36.43
CA THR A 375 -8.88 15.87 36.82
C THR A 375 -9.28 15.08 35.59
N SER A 376 -10.06 15.70 34.70
CA SER A 376 -10.49 15.12 33.44
C SER A 376 -9.31 14.90 32.49
N ALA A 377 -8.36 15.83 32.46
CA ALA A 377 -7.09 15.71 31.72
C ALA A 377 -6.24 14.53 32.20
N LYS A 378 -6.11 14.31 33.52
CA LYS A 378 -5.42 13.15 34.08
C LYS A 378 -6.13 11.84 33.74
N GLY A 379 -7.46 11.83 33.78
CA GLY A 379 -8.26 10.70 33.32
C GLY A 379 -8.03 10.38 31.84
N LEU A 380 -7.95 11.40 31.00
CA LEU A 380 -7.62 11.27 29.58
C LEU A 380 -6.21 10.71 29.38
N ALA A 381 -5.20 11.22 30.10
CA ALA A 381 -3.83 10.69 30.04
C ALA A 381 -3.79 9.18 30.29
N GLY A 382 -4.44 8.71 31.36
CA GLY A 382 -4.50 7.28 31.69
C GLY A 382 -5.21 6.45 30.61
N ARG A 383 -6.33 6.94 30.07
CA ARG A 383 -7.07 6.22 29.02
C ARG A 383 -6.37 6.27 27.66
N ALA A 384 -5.65 7.35 27.35
CA ALA A 384 -4.96 7.55 26.07
C ALA A 384 -3.50 7.06 26.09
N GLY A 385 -2.95 6.68 27.25
CA GLY A 385 -1.55 6.31 27.42
C GLY A 385 -0.56 7.48 27.27
N ALA A 386 -1.06 8.72 27.26
CA ALA A 386 -0.27 9.92 27.02
C ALA A 386 0.30 10.48 28.31
N ARG A 387 1.59 10.83 28.32
CA ARG A 387 2.20 11.53 29.46
C ARG A 387 1.72 12.97 29.56
N PHE A 388 1.63 13.65 28.43
CA PHE A 388 1.31 15.07 28.39
C PHE A 388 -0.12 15.29 27.92
N VAL A 389 -0.83 16.23 28.55
CA VAL A 389 -2.18 16.61 28.13
C VAL A 389 -2.31 18.13 28.05
N VAL A 390 -2.76 18.62 26.89
CA VAL A 390 -3.15 20.03 26.70
C VAL A 390 -4.66 20.10 26.84
N PHE A 391 -5.17 21.00 27.68
CA PHE A 391 -6.60 21.22 27.86
C PHE A 391 -6.86 22.70 28.16
N GLY A 392 -8.08 23.18 27.94
CA GLY A 392 -8.36 24.60 28.19
C GLY A 392 -9.77 25.04 27.82
N GLN A 393 -9.99 26.34 27.94
CA GLN A 393 -11.27 27.00 27.68
C GLN A 393 -11.10 28.12 26.65
N LEU A 394 -12.13 28.31 25.83
CA LEU A 394 -12.27 29.36 24.85
C LEU A 394 -13.37 30.32 25.30
N LEU A 395 -12.99 31.54 25.67
CA LEU A 395 -13.87 32.58 26.19
C LEU A 395 -14.09 33.68 25.14
N GLY A 396 -15.27 34.32 25.16
CA GLY A 396 -15.47 35.57 24.43
C GLY A 396 -14.66 36.69 25.08
N GLY A 397 -13.81 37.38 24.33
CA GLY A 397 -12.88 38.41 24.81
C GLY A 397 -13.33 39.85 24.54
N GLY A 398 -14.57 40.07 24.09
CA GLY A 398 -15.09 41.34 23.58
C GLY A 398 -16.15 41.09 22.49
N ARG A 399 -16.53 42.11 21.70
CA ARG A 399 -17.46 41.90 20.55
C ARG A 399 -16.83 41.05 19.44
N ASP A 400 -15.53 41.21 19.17
CA ASP A 400 -14.84 40.57 18.03
C ASP A 400 -13.53 39.86 18.40
N SER A 401 -13.33 39.51 19.67
CA SER A 401 -12.12 38.82 20.15
C SER A 401 -12.44 37.55 20.93
N VAL A 402 -11.50 36.63 20.93
CA VAL A 402 -11.56 35.35 21.62
C VAL A 402 -10.33 35.19 22.49
N ARG A 403 -10.51 34.67 23.70
CA ARG A 403 -9.45 34.42 24.68
C ARG A 403 -9.35 32.93 24.96
N VAL A 404 -8.18 32.34 24.74
CA VAL A 404 -7.83 30.99 25.18
C VAL A 404 -7.20 31.06 26.57
N ARG A 405 -7.65 30.17 27.46
CA ARG A 405 -6.92 29.80 28.67
C ARG A 405 -6.66 28.30 28.64
N ALA A 406 -5.42 27.91 28.39
CA ALA A 406 -4.99 26.52 28.27
C ALA A 406 -3.98 26.15 29.36
N ALA A 407 -3.87 24.87 29.67
CA ALA A 407 -2.90 24.32 30.59
C ALA A 407 -2.23 23.08 29.98
N VAL A 408 -0.96 22.85 30.34
CA VAL A 408 -0.19 21.67 29.94
C VAL A 408 0.08 20.81 31.17
N LEU A 409 -0.46 19.61 31.24
CA LEU A 409 -0.30 18.67 32.35
C LEU A 409 0.76 17.61 32.05
N ASP A 410 1.70 17.37 32.98
CA ASP A 410 2.52 16.15 33.03
C ASP A 410 1.81 15.15 33.95
N ALA A 411 1.04 14.23 33.37
CA ALA A 411 0.23 13.27 34.11
C ALA A 411 1.08 12.25 34.88
N ARG A 412 2.35 12.04 34.48
CA ARG A 412 3.28 11.18 35.20
C ARG A 412 3.71 11.81 36.53
N LYS A 413 3.87 13.14 36.56
CA LYS A 413 4.25 13.91 37.75
C LYS A 413 3.05 14.53 38.48
N ASP A 414 1.85 14.37 37.93
CA ASP A 414 0.61 15.00 38.39
C ASP A 414 0.74 16.51 38.59
N ARG A 415 1.39 17.18 37.61
CA ARG A 415 1.76 18.60 37.73
C ARG A 415 1.48 19.36 36.45
N THR A 416 0.81 20.50 36.57
CA THR A 416 0.70 21.49 35.49
C THR A 416 2.07 22.12 35.23
N LEU A 417 2.57 21.98 34.01
CA LEU A 417 3.84 22.53 33.56
C LEU A 417 3.74 24.00 33.19
N ALA A 418 2.59 24.42 32.64
CA ALA A 418 2.31 25.81 32.30
C ALA A 418 0.81 26.07 32.23
N ASP A 419 0.42 27.30 32.61
CA ASP A 419 -0.85 27.92 32.28
C ASP A 419 -0.60 28.99 31.22
N ILE A 420 -1.38 28.95 30.14
CA ILE A 420 -1.22 29.76 28.93
C ILE A 420 -2.49 30.58 28.76
N ASP A 421 -2.35 31.90 28.70
CA ASP A 421 -3.46 32.83 28.50
C ASP A 421 -3.15 33.74 27.30
N ARG A 422 -4.02 33.70 26.28
CA ARG A 422 -3.86 34.41 25.01
C ARG A 422 -5.19 34.97 24.53
N SER A 423 -5.17 36.16 23.97
CA SER A 423 -6.32 36.77 23.29
C SER A 423 -5.97 37.09 21.85
N GLU A 424 -6.92 36.90 20.94
CA GLU A 424 -6.77 37.18 19.52
C GLU A 424 -8.13 37.60 18.92
N GLU A 425 -8.12 38.18 17.72
CA GLU A 425 -9.34 38.44 16.96
C GLU A 425 -10.11 37.13 16.69
N ALA A 426 -11.43 37.14 16.85
CA ALA A 426 -12.29 35.97 16.64
C ALA A 426 -12.19 35.43 15.20
N GLY A 427 -11.90 36.33 14.26
CA GLY A 427 -11.63 36.01 12.86
C GLY A 427 -10.24 35.44 12.59
N ARG A 428 -9.35 35.29 13.59
CA ARG A 428 -7.94 34.89 13.45
C ARG A 428 -7.51 33.76 14.39
N ILE A 429 -8.41 32.82 14.65
CA ILE A 429 -8.12 31.65 15.51
C ILE A 429 -6.98 30.77 14.95
N ASP A 430 -6.66 30.85 13.66
CA ASP A 430 -5.42 30.29 13.08
C ASP A 430 -4.16 30.77 13.81
N ARG A 431 -4.04 32.09 14.02
CA ARG A 431 -2.88 32.70 14.73
C ARG A 431 -2.86 32.33 16.20
N LEU A 432 -4.05 32.23 16.80
CA LEU A 432 -4.19 31.81 18.20
C LEU A 432 -3.68 30.37 18.38
N ALA A 433 -4.03 29.46 17.47
CA ALA A 433 -3.57 28.07 17.50
C ALA A 433 -2.06 27.94 17.25
N ASP A 434 -1.49 28.72 16.32
CA ASP A 434 -0.04 28.78 16.10
C ASP A 434 0.71 29.26 17.36
N SER A 435 0.23 30.35 17.96
CA SER A 435 0.82 30.93 19.18
C SER A 435 0.72 29.96 20.36
N LEU A 436 -0.44 29.31 20.51
CA LEU A 436 -0.66 28.29 21.53
C LEU A 436 0.26 27.08 21.32
N SER A 437 0.48 26.64 20.08
CA SER A 437 1.41 25.55 19.77
C SER A 437 2.84 25.88 20.23
N VAL A 438 3.32 27.10 19.96
CA VAL A 438 4.64 27.57 20.41
C VAL A 438 4.74 27.59 21.94
N ASP A 439 3.71 28.08 22.62
CA ASP A 439 3.70 28.15 24.09
C ASP A 439 3.66 26.75 24.73
N VAL A 440 2.89 25.81 24.16
CA VAL A 440 2.85 24.40 24.59
C VAL A 440 4.24 23.77 24.43
N ILE A 441 4.90 23.95 23.29
CA ILE A 441 6.27 23.45 23.09
C ILE A 441 7.22 24.03 24.13
N ARG A 442 7.19 25.34 24.36
CA ARG A 442 8.04 25.99 25.37
C ARG A 442 7.82 25.41 26.77
N ALA A 443 6.57 25.08 27.11
CA ALA A 443 6.23 24.43 28.38
C ALA A 443 6.77 23.00 28.48
N LEU A 444 6.85 22.29 27.35
CA LEU A 444 7.34 20.91 27.28
C LEU A 444 8.87 20.81 27.19
N THR A 445 9.57 21.83 26.69
CA THR A 445 11.03 21.82 26.50
C THR A 445 11.83 21.39 27.74
N PRO A 446 11.49 21.78 28.99
CA PRO A 446 12.20 21.30 30.19
C PRO A 446 11.93 19.82 30.51
N ALA A 447 10.84 19.25 29.97
CA ALA A 447 10.38 17.90 30.23
C ALA A 447 10.74 16.90 29.10
N THR A 448 11.16 17.41 27.94
CA THR A 448 11.63 16.65 26.77
C THR A 448 13.13 16.88 26.56
N SER A 449 13.86 15.86 26.12
CA SER A 449 15.33 15.90 26.03
C SER A 449 15.82 16.82 24.91
N GLY A 450 15.86 18.14 25.10
CA GLY A 450 16.76 19.11 24.44
C GLY A 450 16.90 19.13 22.89
N VAL A 451 16.03 18.48 22.12
CA VAL A 451 16.10 18.40 20.65
C VAL A 451 15.46 19.63 20.00
N HIS A 452 16.00 20.09 18.85
CA HIS A 452 15.37 21.13 18.02
C HIS A 452 13.91 20.80 17.71
N VAL A 453 13.00 21.65 18.19
CA VAL A 453 11.57 21.50 17.95
C VAL A 453 11.17 22.24 16.68
N ARG A 454 10.67 21.49 15.69
CA ARG A 454 10.02 22.03 14.49
C ARG A 454 8.51 21.90 14.65
N LEU A 455 7.77 23.00 14.50
CA LEU A 455 6.32 22.95 14.36
C LEU A 455 5.94 22.62 12.93
N TYR A 456 4.85 21.88 12.78
CA TYR A 456 4.30 21.51 11.50
C TYR A 456 3.04 22.32 11.18
N SER A 457 2.74 22.43 9.89
CA SER A 457 1.56 23.12 9.39
C SER A 457 0.44 22.11 9.17
N VAL A 458 -0.81 22.57 9.36
CA VAL A 458 -2.00 21.84 8.91
C VAL A 458 -2.17 21.86 7.39
N GLY A 459 -1.35 22.62 6.65
CA GLY A 459 -1.32 22.60 5.19
C GLY A 459 -2.11 23.71 4.49
N THR A 460 -2.66 24.68 5.23
CA THR A 460 -3.30 25.88 4.68
C THR A 460 -3.02 27.11 5.55
N LYS A 461 -3.00 28.30 4.95
CA LYS A 461 -3.03 29.60 5.65
C LYS A 461 -4.38 30.30 5.54
N SER A 462 -5.32 29.71 4.80
CA SER A 462 -6.66 30.24 4.59
C SER A 462 -7.57 29.77 5.72
N LEU A 463 -7.91 30.65 6.66
CA LEU A 463 -8.83 30.31 7.74
C LEU A 463 -10.22 29.85 7.22
N PRO A 464 -10.81 30.46 6.17
CA PRO A 464 -12.03 29.93 5.56
C PRO A 464 -11.87 28.49 5.06
N ALA A 465 -10.74 28.16 4.43
CA ALA A 465 -10.45 26.80 3.96
C ALA A 465 -10.29 25.82 5.14
N LEU A 466 -9.58 26.24 6.19
CA LEU A 466 -9.41 25.44 7.41
C LEU A 466 -10.76 25.16 8.09
N LYS A 467 -11.64 26.17 8.23
CA LYS A 467 -12.99 25.99 8.80
C LYS A 467 -13.82 24.98 7.98
N ALA A 468 -13.78 25.08 6.65
CA ALA A 468 -14.47 24.15 5.77
C ALA A 468 -13.93 22.71 5.90
N PHE A 469 -12.61 22.56 5.98
CA PHE A 469 -11.95 21.27 6.20
C PHE A 469 -12.35 20.63 7.55
N LEU A 470 -12.33 21.41 8.64
CA LEU A 470 -12.73 20.93 9.97
C LEU A 470 -14.21 20.55 10.03
N GLN A 471 -15.07 21.27 9.31
CA GLN A 471 -16.46 20.88 9.14
C GLN A 471 -16.56 19.53 8.40
N GLY A 472 -15.75 19.32 7.36
CA GLY A 472 -15.62 18.03 6.68
C GLY A 472 -15.17 16.91 7.60
N GLU A 473 -14.11 17.12 8.41
CA GLU A 473 -13.61 16.12 9.38
C GLU A 473 -14.70 15.71 10.39
N ARG A 474 -15.51 16.66 10.88
CA ARG A 474 -16.62 16.37 11.80
C ARG A 474 -17.65 15.41 11.18
N PHE A 475 -18.00 15.60 9.90
CA PHE A 475 -18.93 14.72 9.20
C PHE A 475 -18.29 13.38 8.84
N PHE A 476 -17.03 13.38 8.40
CA PHE A 476 -16.29 12.18 8.03
C PHE A 476 -16.12 11.22 9.21
N ARG A 477 -15.91 11.73 10.44
CA ARG A 477 -15.86 10.91 11.68
C ARG A 477 -17.11 10.06 11.87
N HIS A 478 -18.26 10.54 11.44
CA HIS A 478 -19.54 9.83 11.53
C HIS A 478 -19.93 9.14 10.23
N PHE A 479 -19.04 9.15 9.22
CA PHE A 479 -19.25 8.62 7.88
C PHE A 479 -20.41 9.26 7.10
N SER A 480 -20.73 10.53 7.38
CA SER A 480 -21.66 11.30 6.54
C SER A 480 -20.89 11.87 5.35
N LEU A 481 -20.84 11.09 4.26
CA LEU A 481 -19.95 11.31 3.12
C LEU A 481 -20.35 12.53 2.31
N ASP A 482 -21.63 12.76 2.03
CA ASP A 482 -22.07 13.90 1.22
C ASP A 482 -21.71 15.24 1.89
N SER A 483 -21.95 15.34 3.20
CA SER A 483 -21.61 16.53 3.98
C SER A 483 -20.10 16.69 4.16
N ALA A 484 -19.36 15.58 4.28
CA ALA A 484 -17.90 15.60 4.32
C ALA A 484 -17.30 16.09 3.00
N ILE A 485 -17.78 15.55 1.87
CA ILE A 485 -17.38 15.94 0.51
C ILE A 485 -17.63 17.42 0.29
N ALA A 486 -18.82 17.93 0.63
CA ALA A 486 -19.12 19.36 0.51
C ALA A 486 -18.17 20.24 1.34
N GLY A 487 -17.81 19.81 2.55
CA GLY A 487 -16.83 20.50 3.40
C GLY A 487 -15.42 20.50 2.80
N TYR A 488 -14.95 19.34 2.32
CA TYR A 488 -13.62 19.21 1.72
C TYR A 488 -13.51 19.89 0.36
N ASP A 489 -14.52 19.79 -0.50
CA ASP A 489 -14.58 20.48 -1.79
C ASP A 489 -14.54 22.00 -1.63
N ARG A 490 -15.30 22.53 -0.66
CA ARG A 490 -15.23 23.94 -0.30
C ARG A 490 -13.84 24.33 0.22
N ALA A 491 -13.21 23.48 1.02
CA ALA A 491 -11.84 23.73 1.49
C ALA A 491 -10.83 23.79 0.32
N VAL A 492 -10.92 22.86 -0.62
CA VAL A 492 -10.07 22.82 -1.83
C VAL A 492 -10.35 24.02 -2.75
N THR A 493 -11.60 24.46 -2.87
CA THR A 493 -11.97 25.65 -3.65
C THR A 493 -11.40 26.93 -3.03
N LEU A 494 -11.40 27.03 -1.71
CA LEU A 494 -10.87 28.18 -0.96
C LEU A 494 -9.34 28.19 -0.86
N ASP A 495 -8.71 27.01 -0.93
CA ASP A 495 -7.26 26.85 -1.01
C ASP A 495 -6.91 25.60 -1.84
N THR A 496 -6.58 25.84 -3.10
CA THR A 496 -6.28 24.79 -4.07
C THR A 496 -4.98 24.02 -3.79
N THR A 497 -4.19 24.50 -2.82
CA THR A 497 -2.93 23.89 -2.36
C THR A 497 -3.08 23.07 -1.08
N PHE A 498 -4.29 23.00 -0.51
CA PHE A 498 -4.54 22.34 0.77
C PHE A 498 -4.48 20.80 0.65
N ALA A 499 -3.28 20.25 0.80
CA ALA A 499 -2.96 18.83 0.60
C ALA A 499 -3.84 17.85 1.39
N LEU A 500 -4.14 18.15 2.67
CA LEU A 500 -5.00 17.30 3.50
C LEU A 500 -6.44 17.29 3.02
N ALA A 501 -6.97 18.44 2.58
CA ALA A 501 -8.32 18.52 2.03
C ALA A 501 -8.42 17.77 0.69
N LEU A 502 -7.40 17.86 -0.17
CA LEU A 502 -7.33 17.08 -1.42
C LEU A 502 -7.33 15.57 -1.15
N ARG A 503 -6.53 15.10 -0.18
CA ARG A 503 -6.50 13.70 0.22
C ARG A 503 -7.85 13.23 0.79
N ARG A 504 -8.43 14.00 1.72
CA ARG A 504 -9.72 13.66 2.35
C ARG A 504 -10.88 13.68 1.35
N LEU A 505 -10.89 14.63 0.42
CA LEU A 505 -11.87 14.68 -0.66
C LEU A 505 -11.78 13.43 -1.54
N GLN A 506 -10.58 13.03 -1.96
CA GLN A 506 -10.39 11.79 -2.71
C GLN A 506 -10.91 10.56 -1.94
N LEU A 507 -10.56 10.44 -0.66
CA LEU A 507 -11.02 9.31 0.15
C LEU A 507 -12.54 9.28 0.26
N ALA A 508 -13.17 10.42 0.56
CA ALA A 508 -14.63 10.49 0.70
C ALA A 508 -15.36 10.25 -0.63
N LEU A 509 -14.82 10.75 -1.75
CA LEU A 509 -15.36 10.48 -3.08
C LEU A 509 -15.20 9.00 -3.48
N GLY A 510 -14.11 8.35 -3.06
CA GLY A 510 -13.91 6.91 -3.30
C GLY A 510 -14.99 6.03 -2.65
N TRP A 511 -15.62 6.53 -1.59
CA TRP A 511 -16.75 5.87 -0.93
C TRP A 511 -18.13 6.31 -1.47
N ASN A 512 -18.21 7.34 -2.31
CA ASN A 512 -19.47 7.87 -2.84
C ASN A 512 -19.69 7.44 -4.30
N ASP A 513 -20.73 6.64 -4.54
CA ASP A 513 -21.16 6.10 -5.85
C ASP A 513 -21.61 7.17 -6.88
N SER A 514 -21.47 8.46 -6.58
CA SER A 514 -22.09 9.56 -7.33
C SER A 514 -21.19 10.22 -8.40
N GLY A 515 -20.03 9.65 -8.73
CA GLY A 515 -19.09 10.29 -9.67
C GLY A 515 -18.34 9.33 -10.59
N PRO A 516 -17.82 9.82 -11.74
CA PRO A 516 -16.89 9.06 -12.55
C PRO A 516 -15.68 8.61 -11.70
N PRO A 517 -15.02 7.49 -12.01
CA PRO A 517 -13.88 6.99 -11.24
C PRO A 517 -12.88 8.11 -11.07
N VAL A 518 -12.75 8.60 -9.83
CA VAL A 518 -12.02 9.83 -9.55
C VAL A 518 -10.56 9.59 -9.90
N PRO A 519 -10.04 10.19 -10.98
CA PRO A 519 -8.71 9.87 -11.46
C PRO A 519 -7.68 10.21 -10.41
N SER A 520 -6.51 9.59 -10.53
CA SER A 520 -5.21 9.89 -9.90
C SER A 520 -4.83 11.38 -9.69
N TYR A 521 -5.63 12.33 -10.17
CA TYR A 521 -5.49 13.77 -10.11
C TYR A 521 -5.42 14.35 -8.69
N TYR A 522 -6.37 14.03 -7.78
CA TYR A 522 -6.33 14.61 -6.43
C TYR A 522 -5.15 14.10 -5.62
N ILE A 523 -4.76 12.83 -5.78
CA ILE A 523 -3.56 12.26 -5.15
C ILE A 523 -2.30 12.94 -5.69
N ALA A 524 -2.17 13.08 -7.02
CA ALA A 524 -1.03 13.75 -7.62
C ALA A 524 -0.90 15.20 -7.14
N ARG A 525 -2.01 15.94 -7.03
CA ARG A 525 -2.02 17.30 -6.48
C ARG A 525 -1.72 17.34 -4.99
N ALA A 526 -2.32 16.46 -4.21
CA ALA A 526 -2.04 16.36 -2.77
C ALA A 526 -0.54 16.14 -2.55
N MET A 527 0.07 15.24 -3.33
CA MET A 527 1.51 14.96 -3.31
C MET A 527 2.38 16.18 -3.65
N ALA A 528 2.00 16.95 -4.68
CA ALA A 528 2.71 18.18 -5.04
C ALA A 528 2.76 19.20 -3.89
N PHE A 529 1.78 19.16 -2.98
CA PHE A 529 1.69 20.03 -1.82
C PHE A 529 2.01 19.34 -0.49
N ASN A 530 2.67 18.17 -0.50
CA ASN A 530 3.12 17.47 0.69
C ASN A 530 4.39 18.10 1.28
N HIS A 531 4.29 19.33 1.80
CA HIS A 531 5.40 20.05 2.42
C HIS A 531 4.97 20.73 3.72
N GLY A 532 5.81 20.59 4.75
CA GLY A 532 5.56 21.21 6.06
C GLY A 532 4.48 20.53 6.91
N LEU A 533 3.87 19.44 6.43
CA LEU A 533 2.94 18.62 7.20
C LEU A 533 3.68 17.77 8.25
N SER A 534 2.93 17.29 9.26
CA SER A 534 3.44 16.38 10.28
C SER A 534 4.00 15.09 9.63
N PRO A 535 4.98 14.41 10.25
CA PRO A 535 5.51 13.16 9.71
C PRO A 535 4.44 12.09 9.51
N ARG A 536 3.42 12.07 10.40
CA ARG A 536 2.24 11.20 10.27
C ARG A 536 1.45 11.49 8.99
N ASP A 537 1.04 12.74 8.77
CA ASP A 537 0.21 13.09 7.63
C ASP A 537 0.97 13.02 6.30
N SER A 538 2.24 13.45 6.29
CA SER A 538 3.11 13.30 5.12
C SER A 538 3.29 11.85 4.70
N LEU A 539 3.38 10.93 5.66
CA LEU A 539 3.52 9.50 5.39
C LEU A 539 2.25 8.93 4.76
N LEU A 540 1.08 9.19 5.34
CA LEU A 540 -0.20 8.70 4.82
C LEU A 540 -0.40 9.16 3.37
N LEU A 541 -0.18 10.45 3.12
CA LEU A 541 -0.31 11.05 1.81
C LEU A 541 0.73 10.50 0.81
N ALA A 542 1.98 10.29 1.25
CA ALA A 542 3.00 9.65 0.42
C ALA A 542 2.67 8.18 0.09
N SER A 543 2.01 7.46 1.00
CA SER A 543 1.65 6.06 0.78
C SER A 543 0.59 5.91 -0.31
N ASP A 544 -0.33 6.85 -0.45
CA ASP A 544 -1.45 6.82 -1.40
C ASP A 544 -0.99 6.88 -2.87
N SER A 545 0.24 7.34 -3.15
CA SER A 545 0.80 7.43 -4.50
C SER A 545 1.74 6.27 -4.86
N MET A 546 1.90 5.28 -3.99
CA MET A 546 2.87 4.19 -4.19
C MET A 546 2.22 2.93 -4.77
N PRO A 547 2.97 2.12 -5.54
CA PRO A 547 2.52 0.77 -5.89
C PRO A 547 2.28 -0.07 -4.63
N THR A 548 1.26 -0.94 -4.64
CA THR A 548 0.78 -1.74 -3.50
C THR A 548 1.90 -2.37 -2.67
N ARG A 549 2.91 -2.98 -3.31
CA ARG A 549 4.03 -3.60 -2.59
C ARG A 549 4.82 -2.63 -1.72
N ARG A 550 5.10 -1.44 -2.25
CA ARG A 550 5.81 -0.40 -1.51
C ARG A 550 4.89 0.25 -0.48
N GLN A 551 3.62 0.46 -0.83
CA GLN A 551 2.60 1.00 0.05
C GLN A 551 2.44 0.16 1.33
N VAL A 552 2.30 -1.17 1.21
CA VAL A 552 2.20 -2.08 2.37
C VAL A 552 3.45 -1.99 3.25
N ALA A 553 4.65 -2.02 2.68
CA ALA A 553 5.90 -1.92 3.46
C ALA A 553 6.02 -0.59 4.22
N VAL A 554 5.59 0.52 3.62
CA VAL A 554 5.57 1.85 4.26
C VAL A 554 4.53 1.91 5.37
N LEU A 555 3.33 1.38 5.16
CA LEU A 555 2.28 1.34 6.17
C LEU A 555 2.63 0.42 7.35
N GLU A 556 3.33 -0.70 7.09
CA GLU A 556 3.87 -1.56 8.16
C GLU A 556 4.92 -0.84 9.02
N ALA A 557 5.78 -0.03 8.41
CA ALA A 557 6.68 0.83 9.15
C ALA A 557 5.94 1.93 9.93
N ALA A 558 4.84 2.44 9.36
CA ALA A 558 4.02 3.45 9.99
C ALA A 558 3.29 2.94 11.23
N VAL A 559 2.68 1.75 11.20
CA VAL A 559 2.04 1.16 12.38
C VAL A 559 3.05 0.83 13.49
N ARG A 560 4.32 0.54 13.15
CA ARG A 560 5.38 0.41 14.17
C ARG A 560 5.72 1.75 14.84
N ARG A 561 5.66 2.85 14.08
CA ARG A 561 5.91 4.22 14.59
C ARG A 561 4.72 4.82 15.33
N TYR A 562 3.50 4.50 14.89
CA TYR A 562 2.22 5.00 15.41
C TYR A 562 1.28 3.84 15.74
N PRO A 563 1.61 2.97 16.72
CA PRO A 563 0.85 1.75 17.01
C PRO A 563 -0.57 1.99 17.55
N GLU A 564 -0.83 3.21 18.02
CA GLU A 564 -2.11 3.65 18.59
C GLU A 564 -2.94 4.51 17.61
N ASP A 565 -2.52 4.64 16.35
CA ASP A 565 -3.24 5.40 15.33
C ASP A 565 -4.24 4.51 14.55
N PRO A 566 -5.56 4.65 14.76
CA PRO A 566 -6.56 3.81 14.10
C PRO A 566 -6.62 4.01 12.59
N GLU A 567 -6.31 5.21 12.07
CA GLU A 567 -6.39 5.50 10.64
C GLU A 567 -5.28 4.77 9.87
N ILE A 568 -4.06 4.72 10.42
CA ILE A 568 -2.94 4.00 9.77
C ILE A 568 -3.21 2.49 9.74
N TRP A 569 -3.76 1.93 10.83
CA TRP A 569 -4.20 0.53 10.86
C TRP A 569 -5.30 0.26 9.84
N TYR A 570 -6.29 1.14 9.74
CA TYR A 570 -7.33 1.05 8.74
C TYR A 570 -6.77 1.12 7.31
N THR A 571 -5.90 2.08 6.99
CA THR A 571 -5.28 2.20 5.66
C THR A 571 -4.44 0.95 5.33
N LEU A 572 -3.73 0.36 6.29
CA LEU A 572 -3.06 -0.93 6.10
C LEU A 572 -4.07 -2.04 5.79
N GLY A 573 -5.21 -2.07 6.49
CA GLY A 573 -6.32 -2.97 6.22
C GLY A 573 -6.86 -2.81 4.80
N GLU A 574 -7.17 -1.59 4.35
CA GLU A 574 -7.67 -1.28 2.99
C GLU A 574 -6.70 -1.82 1.92
N VAL A 575 -5.41 -1.48 2.04
CA VAL A 575 -4.41 -1.87 1.04
C VAL A 575 -4.21 -3.39 1.02
N ARG A 576 -4.28 -4.07 2.17
CA ARG A 576 -4.22 -5.53 2.24
C ARG A 576 -5.49 -6.19 1.71
N PHE A 577 -6.66 -5.58 1.94
CA PHE A 577 -7.93 -6.09 1.43
C PHE A 577 -7.99 -6.04 -0.09
N HIS A 578 -7.66 -4.88 -0.68
CA HIS A 578 -7.72 -4.65 -2.12
C HIS A 578 -6.51 -5.20 -2.88
N GLY A 579 -5.31 -5.23 -2.28
CA GLY A 579 -4.07 -5.54 -2.98
C GLY A 579 -3.14 -6.52 -2.26
N GLY A 580 -3.59 -7.13 -1.16
CA GLY A 580 -2.76 -8.02 -0.33
C GLY A 580 -2.17 -9.20 -1.10
N PHE A 581 -2.88 -9.69 -2.12
CA PHE A 581 -2.41 -10.80 -2.96
C PHE A 581 -1.12 -10.45 -3.73
N HIS A 582 -0.84 -9.18 -4.05
CA HIS A 582 0.42 -8.77 -4.70
C HIS A 582 1.65 -8.89 -3.80
N VAL A 583 1.42 -9.00 -2.48
CA VAL A 583 2.46 -9.00 -1.45
C VAL A 583 2.42 -10.25 -0.56
N GLY A 584 1.52 -11.20 -0.84
CA GLY A 584 1.33 -12.40 -0.01
C GLY A 584 0.62 -12.12 1.32
N SER A 585 -0.15 -11.05 1.41
CA SER A 585 -1.04 -10.76 2.54
C SER A 585 -2.42 -11.38 2.29
N SER A 586 -3.01 -11.98 3.31
CA SER A 586 -4.34 -12.59 3.28
C SER A 586 -5.44 -11.61 3.74
N TRP A 587 -6.71 -11.96 3.49
CA TRP A 587 -7.85 -11.26 4.12
C TRP A 587 -7.87 -11.37 5.65
N ASN A 588 -7.27 -12.41 6.23
CA ASN A 588 -7.11 -12.47 7.69
C ASN A 588 -6.15 -11.38 8.19
N ASP A 589 -5.07 -11.11 7.46
CA ASP A 589 -4.14 -10.02 7.78
C ASP A 589 -4.78 -8.64 7.62
N ALA A 590 -5.70 -8.49 6.65
CA ALA A 590 -6.51 -7.28 6.48
C ALA A 590 -7.51 -7.13 7.64
N ARG A 591 -8.27 -8.18 7.97
CA ARG A 591 -9.23 -8.20 9.09
C ARG A 591 -8.54 -7.89 10.42
N ALA A 592 -7.37 -8.43 10.68
CA ALA A 592 -6.60 -8.13 11.88
C ALA A 592 -6.24 -6.63 12.00
N ALA A 593 -5.91 -5.99 10.87
CA ALA A 593 -5.64 -4.55 10.84
C ALA A 593 -6.92 -3.73 11.11
N PHE A 594 -8.06 -4.11 10.52
CA PHE A 594 -9.35 -3.49 10.81
C PHE A 594 -9.80 -3.68 12.26
N ASP A 595 -9.69 -4.90 12.80
CA ASP A 595 -10.00 -5.21 14.20
C ASP A 595 -9.14 -4.37 15.15
N ARG A 596 -7.86 -4.14 14.80
CA ARG A 596 -6.98 -3.24 15.56
C ARG A 596 -7.43 -1.79 15.46
N ALA A 597 -7.82 -1.31 14.28
CA ALA A 597 -8.38 0.05 14.12
C ALA A 597 -9.64 0.24 14.97
N ILE A 598 -10.58 -0.71 14.94
CA ILE A 598 -11.81 -0.71 15.74
C ILE A 598 -11.50 -0.75 17.25
N ALA A 599 -10.53 -1.57 17.67
CA ALA A 599 -10.16 -1.65 19.08
C ALA A 599 -9.54 -0.34 19.61
N LEU A 600 -8.79 0.37 18.77
CA LEU A 600 -8.21 1.66 19.09
C LEU A 600 -9.28 2.76 19.14
N ASP A 601 -10.18 2.76 18.16
CA ASP A 601 -11.30 3.68 18.03
C ASP A 601 -12.54 3.02 17.42
N SER A 602 -13.45 2.59 18.27
CA SER A 602 -14.70 1.95 17.83
C SER A 602 -15.72 2.94 17.27
N ALA A 603 -15.44 4.25 17.29
CA ALA A 603 -16.24 5.25 16.58
C ALA A 603 -15.75 5.47 15.14
N PHE A 604 -14.63 4.85 14.76
CA PHE A 604 -14.10 4.95 13.41
C PHE A 604 -14.86 4.03 12.45
N ALA A 605 -16.05 4.50 12.05
CA ALA A 605 -17.03 3.76 11.25
C ALA A 605 -16.49 3.08 9.97
N PRO A 606 -15.57 3.68 9.17
CA PRO A 606 -15.02 3.03 7.97
C PRO A 606 -14.41 1.65 8.25
N ALA A 607 -13.79 1.44 9.42
CA ALA A 607 -13.10 0.20 9.72
C ALA A 607 -14.03 -1.01 9.91
N TYR A 608 -15.35 -0.81 9.99
CA TYR A 608 -16.33 -1.89 10.12
C TYR A 608 -16.78 -2.49 8.79
N ILE A 609 -16.54 -1.82 7.65
CA ILE A 609 -17.17 -2.18 6.37
C ILE A 609 -16.61 -3.50 5.83
N HIS A 610 -15.33 -3.55 5.46
CA HIS A 610 -14.72 -4.76 4.89
C HIS A 610 -14.69 -5.98 5.83
N PRO A 611 -14.57 -5.84 7.17
CA PRO A 611 -14.72 -6.99 8.08
C PRO A 611 -16.07 -7.70 7.96
N VAL A 612 -17.15 -7.00 7.59
CA VAL A 612 -18.44 -7.63 7.31
C VAL A 612 -18.32 -8.53 6.10
N GLU A 613 -17.75 -8.04 5.00
CA GLU A 613 -17.55 -8.81 3.77
C GLU A 613 -16.66 -10.03 4.03
N ILE A 614 -15.54 -9.85 4.71
CA ILE A 614 -14.62 -10.95 5.06
C ILE A 614 -15.36 -12.01 5.90
N ALA A 615 -16.12 -11.59 6.91
CA ALA A 615 -16.86 -12.51 7.78
C ALA A 615 -17.95 -13.29 7.04
N LEU A 616 -18.68 -12.66 6.11
CA LEU A 616 -19.70 -13.32 5.30
C LEU A 616 -19.09 -14.34 4.33
N ASN A 617 -17.96 -14.00 3.72
CA ASN A 617 -17.21 -14.89 2.84
C ASN A 617 -16.59 -16.10 3.57
N ASP A 618 -16.30 -15.96 4.86
CA ASP A 618 -15.87 -17.05 5.75
C ASP A 618 -17.07 -17.85 6.34
N ASN A 619 -18.30 -17.58 5.88
CA ASN A 619 -19.54 -18.16 6.38
C ASN A 619 -19.75 -17.95 7.89
N ASN A 620 -19.43 -16.74 8.37
CA ASN A 620 -19.56 -16.33 9.76
C ASN A 620 -20.53 -15.16 9.90
N GLY A 621 -21.81 -15.42 9.62
CA GLY A 621 -22.89 -14.43 9.75
C GLY A 621 -22.99 -13.81 11.15
N GLY A 622 -22.66 -14.57 12.19
CA GLY A 622 -22.58 -14.06 13.56
C GLY A 622 -21.48 -13.01 13.78
N ALA A 623 -20.30 -13.19 13.17
CA ALA A 623 -19.26 -12.17 13.18
C ALA A 623 -19.62 -10.95 12.33
N ALA A 624 -20.17 -11.16 11.15
CA ALA A 624 -20.68 -10.10 10.29
C ALA A 624 -21.71 -9.22 11.03
N LEU A 625 -22.69 -9.84 11.69
CA LEU A 625 -23.71 -9.12 12.47
C LEU A 625 -23.11 -8.33 13.64
N ARG A 626 -22.03 -8.80 14.27
CA ARG A 626 -21.32 -8.01 15.30
C ARG A 626 -20.69 -6.75 14.70
N TYR A 627 -20.03 -6.83 13.55
CA TYR A 627 -19.47 -5.66 12.88
C TYR A 627 -20.57 -4.69 12.43
N VAL A 628 -21.66 -5.19 11.84
CA VAL A 628 -22.83 -4.38 11.46
C VAL A 628 -23.41 -3.64 12.66
N ARG A 629 -23.61 -4.33 13.80
CA ARG A 629 -24.10 -3.70 15.04
C ARG A 629 -23.12 -2.66 15.59
N GLY A 630 -21.82 -2.92 15.49
CA GLY A 630 -20.78 -1.95 15.85
C GLY A 630 -20.85 -0.68 15.01
N TYR A 631 -20.96 -0.82 13.69
CA TYR A 631 -21.16 0.30 12.77
C TYR A 631 -22.44 1.09 13.10
N LEU A 632 -23.57 0.40 13.27
CA LEU A 632 -24.86 1.05 13.54
C LEU A 632 -24.91 1.72 14.91
N ALA A 633 -24.12 1.29 15.89
CA ALA A 633 -24.00 1.98 17.17
C ALA A 633 -23.38 3.39 17.03
N VAL A 634 -22.63 3.63 15.96
CA VAL A 634 -21.93 4.91 15.69
C VAL A 634 -22.69 5.76 14.67
N SER A 635 -23.20 5.12 13.61
CA SER A 635 -23.73 5.82 12.43
C SER A 635 -25.16 5.36 12.07
N SER A 636 -26.08 5.20 13.03
CA SER A 636 -27.41 4.64 12.74
C SER A 636 -28.38 5.55 11.97
N VAL A 637 -28.26 6.87 12.06
CA VAL A 637 -29.30 7.82 11.61
C VAL A 637 -29.02 8.44 10.24
N ILE A 638 -27.83 8.23 9.68
CA ILE A 638 -27.44 8.83 8.40
C ILE A 638 -27.96 8.03 7.19
N PRO A 639 -28.17 8.67 6.03
CA PRO A 639 -28.56 8.00 4.79
C PRO A 639 -27.61 6.87 4.37
N GLU A 640 -26.30 7.10 4.51
CA GLU A 640 -25.23 6.16 4.11
C GLU A 640 -25.29 4.84 4.89
N ALA A 641 -25.87 4.85 6.09
CA ALA A 641 -26.06 3.65 6.90
C ALA A 641 -27.26 2.79 6.48
N ALA A 642 -28.02 3.18 5.44
CA ALA A 642 -29.14 2.40 4.94
C ALA A 642 -28.74 0.98 4.54
N GLY A 643 -27.58 0.82 3.89
CA GLY A 643 -27.05 -0.51 3.53
C GLY A 643 -26.80 -1.37 4.76
N MET A 644 -26.15 -0.82 5.80
CA MET A 644 -25.87 -1.54 7.05
C MET A 644 -27.14 -1.87 7.85
N ARG A 645 -28.16 -0.99 7.82
CA ARG A 645 -29.48 -1.28 8.41
C ARG A 645 -30.16 -2.45 7.70
N LEU A 646 -30.21 -2.43 6.37
CA LEU A 646 -30.77 -3.51 5.57
C LEU A 646 -29.99 -4.81 5.81
N LEU A 647 -28.65 -4.76 5.82
CA LEU A 647 -27.81 -5.91 6.10
C LEU A 647 -28.05 -6.47 7.50
N SER A 648 -28.31 -5.63 8.51
CA SER A 648 -28.67 -6.11 9.85
C SER A 648 -29.96 -6.92 9.89
N MET A 649 -30.90 -6.66 8.97
CA MET A 649 -32.14 -7.42 8.83
C MET A 649 -31.91 -8.70 8.04
N VAL A 650 -31.07 -8.65 7.00
CA VAL A 650 -30.65 -9.82 6.21
C VAL A 650 -29.94 -10.87 7.08
N LEU A 651 -29.08 -10.43 8.00
CA LEU A 651 -28.31 -11.31 8.88
C LEU A 651 -29.08 -11.81 10.12
N ASP A 652 -30.32 -11.37 10.32
CA ASP A 652 -31.17 -11.77 11.44
C ASP A 652 -32.37 -12.58 10.90
N PRO A 653 -32.40 -13.91 11.08
CA PRO A 653 -33.44 -14.78 10.52
C PRO A 653 -34.87 -14.41 10.92
N GLN A 654 -35.06 -13.80 12.09
CA GLN A 654 -36.40 -13.35 12.50
C GLN A 654 -36.83 -12.11 11.73
N ARG A 655 -35.88 -11.25 11.36
CA ARG A 655 -36.15 -10.00 10.65
C ARG A 655 -36.23 -10.23 9.15
N SER A 656 -35.41 -11.09 8.57
CA SER A 656 -35.42 -11.40 7.14
C SER A 656 -36.77 -11.94 6.66
N ALA A 657 -37.48 -12.70 7.50
CA ALA A 657 -38.83 -13.21 7.21
C ALA A 657 -39.97 -12.19 7.45
N SER A 658 -39.67 -10.99 7.97
CA SER A 658 -40.69 -10.03 8.39
C SER A 658 -41.25 -9.16 7.24
N GLN A 659 -42.47 -8.64 7.40
CA GLN A 659 -43.00 -7.62 6.48
C GLN A 659 -42.18 -6.32 6.51
N ASP A 660 -41.53 -6.02 7.65
CA ASP A 660 -40.65 -4.87 7.77
C ASP A 660 -39.45 -4.97 6.82
N PHE A 661 -38.84 -6.15 6.69
CA PHE A 661 -37.75 -6.36 5.74
C PHE A 661 -38.17 -6.08 4.30
N ASN A 662 -39.34 -6.59 3.88
CA ASN A 662 -39.86 -6.32 2.54
C ASN A 662 -40.11 -4.82 2.30
N ARG A 663 -40.62 -4.09 3.31
CA ARG A 663 -40.81 -2.63 3.23
C ARG A 663 -39.48 -1.88 3.12
N GLU A 664 -38.49 -2.24 3.92
CA GLU A 664 -37.16 -1.63 3.88
C GLU A 664 -36.43 -1.93 2.57
N LEU A 665 -36.47 -3.17 2.09
CA LEU A 665 -35.93 -3.57 0.80
C LEU A 665 -36.58 -2.80 -0.37
N ALA A 666 -37.88 -2.56 -0.30
CA ALA A 666 -38.60 -1.76 -1.29
C ALA A 666 -38.18 -0.28 -1.28
N ARG A 667 -37.83 0.28 -0.11
CA ARG A 667 -37.44 1.69 0.05
C ARG A 667 -35.94 1.94 -0.10
N ALA A 668 -35.12 0.91 -0.05
CA ALA A 668 -33.67 1.01 -0.13
C ALA A 668 -33.22 1.72 -1.41
N SER A 669 -32.24 2.62 -1.28
CA SER A 669 -31.65 3.32 -2.41
C SER A 669 -30.82 2.36 -3.28
N ARG A 670 -30.58 2.73 -4.54
CA ARG A 670 -29.71 1.97 -5.45
C ARG A 670 -28.32 1.68 -4.86
N PRO A 671 -27.55 2.68 -4.37
CA PRO A 671 -26.24 2.40 -3.76
C PRO A 671 -26.33 1.45 -2.57
N ALA A 672 -27.35 1.61 -1.71
CA ALA A 672 -27.54 0.70 -0.58
C ALA A 672 -27.80 -0.74 -1.04
N LEU A 673 -28.65 -0.93 -2.05
CA LEU A 673 -28.92 -2.25 -2.64
C LEU A 673 -27.67 -2.86 -3.28
N TYR A 674 -26.85 -2.04 -3.96
CA TYR A 674 -25.61 -2.48 -4.60
C TYR A 674 -24.61 -3.00 -3.56
N HIS A 675 -24.29 -2.20 -2.54
CA HIS A 675 -23.33 -2.60 -1.50
C HIS A 675 -23.82 -3.80 -0.70
N VAL A 676 -25.12 -3.87 -0.36
CA VAL A 676 -25.67 -5.04 0.34
C VAL A 676 -25.56 -6.27 -0.55
N ALA A 677 -25.98 -6.19 -1.82
CA ALA A 677 -25.89 -7.32 -2.75
C ALA A 677 -24.45 -7.82 -2.91
N LEU A 678 -23.46 -6.93 -3.01
CA LEU A 678 -22.05 -7.31 -3.06
C LEU A 678 -21.61 -8.02 -1.78
N ALA A 679 -21.91 -7.46 -0.61
CA ALA A 679 -21.49 -8.04 0.67
C ALA A 679 -22.03 -9.46 0.90
N VAL A 680 -23.26 -9.73 0.44
CA VAL A 680 -23.94 -11.03 0.65
C VAL A 680 -23.86 -11.98 -0.54
N GLN A 681 -23.26 -11.57 -1.66
CA GLN A 681 -23.28 -12.36 -2.91
C GLN A 681 -22.74 -13.78 -2.72
N SER A 682 -21.63 -13.90 -2.00
CA SER A 682 -20.98 -15.19 -1.73
C SER A 682 -21.44 -15.85 -0.42
N TRP A 683 -22.31 -15.21 0.35
CA TRP A 683 -22.78 -15.74 1.64
C TRP A 683 -23.77 -16.90 1.41
N PRO A 684 -23.57 -18.10 1.97
CA PRO A 684 -24.44 -19.25 1.73
C PRO A 684 -25.68 -19.23 2.65
N ASP A 685 -26.47 -18.15 2.58
CA ASP A 685 -27.74 -18.03 3.31
C ASP A 685 -28.75 -19.11 2.85
N ALA A 686 -29.40 -19.75 3.82
CA ALA A 686 -30.39 -20.80 3.58
C ALA A 686 -31.72 -20.23 3.04
N ASP A 687 -32.09 -19.01 3.44
CA ASP A 687 -33.35 -18.36 3.03
C ASP A 687 -33.24 -17.65 1.68
N GLU A 688 -32.05 -17.71 1.05
CA GLU A 688 -31.73 -17.10 -0.23
C GLU A 688 -32.04 -15.59 -0.31
N THR A 689 -31.92 -14.88 0.83
CA THR A 689 -32.21 -13.43 0.91
C THR A 689 -31.33 -12.60 -0.03
N GLN A 690 -30.10 -13.07 -0.33
CA GLN A 690 -29.21 -12.49 -1.33
C GLN A 690 -29.84 -12.44 -2.73
N ILE A 691 -30.64 -13.44 -3.13
CA ILE A 691 -31.36 -13.41 -4.41
C ILE A 691 -32.43 -12.33 -4.38
N GLN A 692 -33.15 -12.17 -3.27
CA GLN A 692 -34.18 -11.12 -3.12
C GLN A 692 -33.58 -9.72 -3.25
N VAL A 693 -32.43 -9.48 -2.60
CA VAL A 693 -31.67 -8.22 -2.72
C VAL A 693 -31.20 -8.01 -4.16
N ALA A 694 -30.59 -9.01 -4.79
CA ALA A 694 -30.09 -8.91 -6.16
C ALA A 694 -31.20 -8.66 -7.19
N ARG A 695 -32.36 -9.33 -7.05
CA ARG A 695 -33.56 -9.06 -7.88
C ARG A 695 -34.03 -7.63 -7.71
N ARG A 696 -34.09 -7.11 -6.47
CA ARG A 696 -34.50 -5.73 -6.20
C ARG A 696 -33.53 -4.72 -6.82
N ALA A 697 -32.23 -4.96 -6.70
CA ALA A 697 -31.19 -4.13 -7.31
C ALA A 697 -31.33 -4.10 -8.84
N ALA A 698 -31.47 -5.27 -9.47
CA ALA A 698 -31.65 -5.39 -10.91
C ALA A 698 -32.94 -4.72 -11.41
N ALA A 699 -34.07 -4.90 -10.72
CA ALA A 699 -35.34 -4.25 -11.09
C ALA A 699 -35.26 -2.72 -11.02
N THR A 700 -34.61 -2.17 -9.99
CA THR A 700 -34.43 -0.72 -9.82
C THR A 700 -33.51 -0.14 -10.90
N ALA A 701 -32.52 -0.92 -11.34
CA ALA A 701 -31.64 -0.58 -12.46
C ALA A 701 -32.36 -0.58 -13.81
N GLN A 702 -33.16 -1.62 -14.10
CA GLN A 702 -33.94 -1.72 -15.34
C GLN A 702 -34.95 -0.56 -15.50
N ALA A 703 -35.62 -0.15 -14.42
CA ALA A 703 -36.56 0.97 -14.45
C ALA A 703 -35.91 2.29 -14.91
N ARG A 704 -34.61 2.51 -14.65
CA ARG A 704 -33.87 3.69 -15.12
C ARG A 704 -33.55 3.61 -16.61
N LEU A 705 -33.17 2.44 -17.12
CA LEU A 705 -32.90 2.22 -18.55
C LEU A 705 -34.14 2.44 -19.41
N ALA A 706 -35.33 2.15 -18.89
CA ALA A 706 -36.60 2.36 -19.58
C ALA A 706 -36.93 3.85 -19.86
N GLY A 707 -36.13 4.81 -19.36
CA GLY A 707 -36.33 6.24 -19.57
C GLY A 707 -35.06 7.05 -19.85
N ALA A 708 -33.91 6.41 -20.16
CA ALA A 708 -32.62 7.08 -20.32
C ALA A 708 -32.06 6.94 -21.75
N PRO A 709 -31.28 7.91 -22.27
CA PRO A 709 -30.65 7.80 -23.59
C PRO A 709 -29.67 6.62 -23.67
N ALA A 710 -29.41 6.13 -24.88
CA ALA A 710 -28.67 4.88 -25.13
C ALA A 710 -27.20 4.87 -24.66
N ASP A 711 -26.66 6.03 -24.29
CA ASP A 711 -25.29 6.24 -23.77
C ASP A 711 -25.19 6.12 -22.23
N THR A 712 -26.31 6.18 -21.49
CA THR A 712 -26.40 5.84 -20.06
C THR A 712 -26.40 4.32 -19.83
N GLY A 713 -25.27 3.66 -20.11
CA GLY A 713 -25.18 2.19 -20.08
C GLY A 713 -24.31 1.59 -18.98
N ASP A 714 -23.15 2.18 -18.71
CA ASP A 714 -22.11 1.51 -17.92
C ASP A 714 -22.39 1.47 -16.41
N ASP A 715 -22.95 2.55 -15.85
CA ASP A 715 -23.30 2.64 -14.43
C ASP A 715 -24.45 1.69 -14.05
N VAL A 716 -25.35 1.39 -15.01
CA VAL A 716 -26.49 0.49 -14.79
C VAL A 716 -26.13 -0.98 -14.99
N ARG A 717 -25.20 -1.29 -15.91
CA ARG A 717 -24.75 -2.67 -16.19
C ARG A 717 -24.25 -3.41 -14.95
N VAL A 718 -23.61 -2.70 -14.01
CA VAL A 718 -23.14 -3.25 -12.73
C VAL A 718 -24.26 -3.90 -11.92
N TYR A 719 -25.39 -3.22 -11.83
CA TYR A 719 -26.55 -3.70 -11.08
C TYR A 719 -27.19 -4.93 -11.73
N LEU A 720 -27.17 -4.98 -13.06
CA LEU A 720 -27.72 -6.10 -13.82
C LEU A 720 -26.88 -7.37 -13.70
N ALA A 721 -25.58 -7.25 -13.42
CA ALA A 721 -24.68 -8.39 -13.23
C ALA A 721 -24.83 -9.08 -11.86
N LEU A 722 -25.37 -8.39 -10.85
CA LEU A 722 -25.52 -8.93 -9.49
C LEU A 722 -26.39 -10.18 -9.45
N LEU A 723 -27.53 -10.15 -10.16
CA LEU A 723 -28.52 -11.24 -10.15
C LEU A 723 -27.97 -12.55 -10.76
N PRO A 724 -27.47 -12.58 -12.01
CA PRO A 724 -26.94 -13.82 -12.57
C PRO A 724 -25.79 -14.39 -11.75
N ASN A 725 -24.89 -13.55 -11.20
CA ASN A 725 -23.79 -14.04 -10.35
C ASN A 725 -24.30 -14.67 -9.06
N THR A 726 -25.30 -14.05 -8.42
CA THR A 726 -25.92 -14.60 -7.20
C THR A 726 -26.64 -15.91 -7.50
N LEU A 727 -27.36 -16.00 -8.63
CA LEU A 727 -28.04 -17.23 -9.05
C LEU A 727 -27.05 -18.35 -9.35
N ILE A 728 -25.94 -18.09 -10.04
CA ILE A 728 -24.88 -19.06 -10.30
C ILE A 728 -24.29 -19.57 -8.99
N HIS A 729 -23.92 -18.66 -8.08
CA HIS A 729 -23.37 -19.03 -6.78
C HIS A 729 -24.33 -19.91 -5.97
N ARG A 730 -25.64 -19.64 -6.05
CA ARG A 730 -26.70 -20.42 -5.41
C ARG A 730 -27.13 -21.69 -6.15
N GLY A 731 -26.58 -21.92 -7.33
CA GLY A 731 -26.86 -23.11 -8.13
C GLY A 731 -28.19 -23.08 -8.88
N HIS A 732 -28.79 -21.90 -9.08
CA HIS A 732 -29.96 -21.68 -9.94
C HIS A 732 -29.52 -21.48 -11.39
N LEU A 733 -28.86 -22.50 -11.94
CA LEU A 733 -28.13 -22.42 -13.20
C LEU A 733 -29.04 -22.16 -14.40
N ARG A 734 -30.24 -22.74 -14.41
CA ARG A 734 -31.22 -22.56 -15.50
C ARG A 734 -31.74 -21.13 -15.56
N GLU A 735 -32.07 -20.55 -14.41
CA GLU A 735 -32.52 -19.16 -14.34
C GLU A 735 -31.37 -18.22 -14.72
N ALA A 736 -30.18 -18.44 -14.16
CA ALA A 736 -29.00 -17.66 -14.50
C ALA A 736 -28.70 -17.70 -16.00
N ARG A 737 -28.77 -18.87 -16.64
CA ARG A 737 -28.57 -19.04 -18.08
C ARG A 737 -29.57 -18.22 -18.90
N SER A 738 -30.83 -18.16 -18.48
CA SER A 738 -31.87 -17.38 -19.17
C SER A 738 -31.56 -15.88 -19.18
N ILE A 739 -30.79 -15.40 -18.19
CA ILE A 739 -30.38 -14.00 -18.05
C ILE A 739 -29.04 -13.75 -18.77
N VAL A 740 -28.06 -14.64 -18.61
CA VAL A 740 -26.71 -14.50 -19.19
C VAL A 740 -26.76 -14.66 -20.71
N GLU A 741 -27.58 -15.58 -21.20
CA GLU A 741 -27.72 -15.96 -22.61
C GLU A 741 -26.36 -16.34 -23.23
N ASN A 742 -26.09 -15.89 -24.46
CA ASN A 742 -24.86 -16.19 -25.21
C ASN A 742 -23.84 -15.04 -25.13
N ARG A 743 -23.84 -14.29 -24.02
CA ARG A 743 -22.91 -13.17 -23.78
C ARG A 743 -21.63 -13.70 -23.15
N PHE A 744 -20.53 -13.62 -23.88
CA PHE A 744 -19.25 -14.10 -23.39
C PHE A 744 -18.71 -13.22 -22.25
N GLY A 745 -18.39 -13.86 -21.13
CA GLY A 745 -17.85 -13.29 -19.90
C GLY A 745 -17.80 -14.37 -18.82
N ALA A 746 -17.30 -14.03 -17.63
CA ALA A 746 -17.13 -14.95 -16.51
C ALA A 746 -18.40 -15.71 -16.13
N PRO A 747 -19.61 -15.10 -16.05
CA PRO A 747 -20.83 -15.84 -15.72
C PRO A 747 -21.20 -16.89 -16.77
N PHE A 748 -20.95 -16.59 -18.05
CA PHE A 748 -21.17 -17.54 -19.14
C PHE A 748 -20.20 -18.72 -19.07
N MET A 749 -18.93 -18.44 -18.80
CA MET A 749 -17.93 -19.49 -18.65
C MET A 749 -18.18 -20.34 -17.42
N GLU A 750 -18.55 -19.76 -16.28
CA GLU A 750 -18.89 -20.51 -15.08
C GLU A 750 -20.11 -21.44 -15.30
N LEU A 751 -21.16 -20.96 -15.97
CA LEU A 751 -22.29 -21.80 -16.38
C LEU A 751 -21.86 -22.93 -17.34
N ALA A 752 -20.97 -22.64 -18.29
CA ALA A 752 -20.43 -23.64 -19.21
C ALA A 752 -19.61 -24.72 -18.49
N GLU A 753 -18.84 -24.33 -17.48
CA GLU A 753 -18.03 -25.21 -16.64
C GLU A 753 -18.87 -26.08 -15.73
N MET A 754 -19.99 -25.56 -15.22
CA MET A 754 -20.98 -26.33 -14.46
C MET A 754 -21.88 -27.21 -15.34
N GLY A 755 -21.68 -27.21 -16.66
CA GLY A 755 -22.45 -28.03 -17.60
C GLY A 755 -23.82 -27.48 -17.97
N ALA A 756 -24.16 -26.27 -17.50
CA ALA A 756 -25.45 -25.64 -17.77
C ALA A 756 -25.58 -25.13 -19.22
N ILE A 757 -24.49 -25.01 -19.97
CA ILE A 757 -24.46 -24.58 -21.37
C ILE A 757 -23.92 -25.72 -22.27
N PRO A 758 -24.64 -26.11 -23.35
CA PRO A 758 -24.17 -27.10 -24.30
C PRO A 758 -22.83 -26.71 -24.92
N ARG A 759 -21.98 -27.71 -25.10
CA ARG A 759 -20.62 -27.53 -25.59
C ARG A 759 -20.58 -26.78 -26.93
N GLU A 760 -21.49 -27.12 -27.83
CA GLU A 760 -21.57 -26.58 -29.19
C GLU A 760 -21.85 -25.07 -29.13
N THR A 761 -22.67 -24.64 -28.17
CA THR A 761 -22.97 -23.22 -27.92
C THR A 761 -21.72 -22.49 -27.44
N VAL A 762 -20.96 -23.07 -26.51
CA VAL A 762 -19.71 -22.47 -26.01
C VAL A 762 -18.68 -22.33 -27.13
N GLU A 763 -18.50 -23.37 -27.94
CA GLU A 763 -17.58 -23.34 -29.08
C GLU A 763 -17.96 -22.26 -30.10
N ALA A 764 -19.26 -22.11 -30.41
CA ALA A 764 -19.75 -21.06 -31.30
C ALA A 764 -19.51 -19.65 -30.74
N VAL A 765 -19.77 -19.43 -29.44
CA VAL A 765 -19.56 -18.14 -28.78
C VAL A 765 -18.08 -17.76 -28.74
N LEU A 766 -17.20 -18.69 -28.35
CA LEU A 766 -15.75 -18.47 -28.33
C LEU A 766 -15.20 -18.21 -29.73
N ALA A 767 -15.66 -18.95 -30.75
CA ALA A 767 -15.28 -18.71 -32.13
C ALA A 767 -15.70 -17.30 -32.59
N ARG A 768 -16.95 -16.89 -32.32
CA ARG A 768 -17.44 -15.54 -32.66
C ARG A 768 -16.59 -14.45 -32.00
N TRP A 769 -16.36 -14.55 -30.70
CA TRP A 769 -15.49 -13.60 -29.98
C TRP A 769 -14.07 -13.55 -30.54
N PHE A 770 -13.51 -14.71 -30.89
CA PHE A 770 -12.16 -14.80 -31.42
C PHE A 770 -12.03 -14.10 -32.78
N HIS A 771 -13.06 -14.20 -33.63
CA HIS A 771 -13.08 -13.65 -34.99
C HIS A 771 -13.55 -12.18 -35.09
N HIS A 772 -14.41 -11.69 -34.21
CA HIS A 772 -14.92 -10.31 -34.26
C HIS A 772 -14.25 -9.39 -33.23
N ARG A 773 -13.56 -8.33 -33.71
CA ARG A 773 -12.90 -7.35 -32.82
C ARG A 773 -13.88 -6.48 -32.03
N ALA A 774 -15.12 -6.31 -32.48
CA ALA A 774 -16.14 -5.47 -31.84
C ALA A 774 -16.70 -6.05 -30.53
N ASP A 775 -16.63 -7.37 -30.33
CA ASP A 775 -17.11 -8.07 -29.11
C ASP A 775 -16.07 -8.06 -27.95
N ARG A 776 -15.04 -7.23 -28.05
CA ARG A 776 -13.93 -7.12 -27.08
C ARG A 776 -14.06 -5.90 -26.17
N GLY A 777 -15.28 -5.41 -26.00
CA GLY A 777 -15.59 -4.29 -25.12
C GLY A 777 -15.13 -4.55 -23.68
N PHE A 778 -14.62 -3.50 -23.06
CA PHE A 778 -14.14 -3.48 -21.68
C PHE A 778 -15.33 -3.30 -20.73
N SER A 779 -15.35 -4.03 -19.61
CA SER A 779 -16.29 -3.74 -18.50
C SER A 779 -15.47 -3.74 -17.21
N PHE A 780 -15.34 -2.56 -16.60
CA PHE A 780 -14.68 -2.40 -15.31
C PHE A 780 -15.70 -2.76 -14.23
N PHE A 781 -15.47 -3.86 -13.50
CA PHE A 781 -16.20 -4.15 -12.27
C PHE A 781 -15.20 -4.34 -11.14
N PRO A 782 -15.46 -3.81 -9.93
CA PRO A 782 -14.42 -3.73 -8.91
C PRO A 782 -14.03 -5.09 -8.30
N TRP A 783 -14.72 -6.18 -8.67
CA TRP A 783 -14.49 -7.53 -8.13
C TRP A 783 -14.63 -8.68 -9.14
N PHE A 784 -15.10 -8.40 -10.37
CA PHE A 784 -15.33 -9.40 -11.43
C PHE A 784 -14.90 -8.84 -12.78
N ALA A 785 -13.63 -8.97 -13.11
CA ALA A 785 -13.11 -8.43 -14.36
C ALA A 785 -13.55 -9.31 -15.56
N ASP A 786 -14.30 -8.72 -16.49
CA ASP A 786 -14.63 -9.29 -17.82
C ASP A 786 -13.72 -8.71 -18.91
N GLY A 787 -12.47 -8.41 -18.54
CA GLY A 787 -11.47 -7.78 -19.40
C GLY A 787 -10.88 -8.73 -20.47
N PRO A 788 -10.19 -8.18 -21.48
CA PRO A 788 -9.47 -8.96 -22.51
C PRO A 788 -8.57 -10.05 -21.94
N CYS A 789 -7.94 -9.80 -20.79
CA CYS A 789 -7.12 -10.79 -20.11
C CYS A 789 -7.92 -12.01 -19.62
N HIS A 790 -9.00 -11.81 -18.86
CA HIS A 790 -9.86 -12.86 -18.32
C HIS A 790 -10.46 -13.72 -19.42
N ARG A 791 -11.04 -13.08 -20.44
CA ARG A 791 -11.61 -13.76 -21.61
C ARG A 791 -10.59 -14.62 -22.34
N THR A 792 -9.35 -14.15 -22.45
CA THR A 792 -8.25 -14.89 -23.07
C THR A 792 -7.85 -16.10 -22.23
N LEU A 793 -7.75 -15.93 -20.91
CA LEU A 793 -7.46 -17.02 -19.98
C LEU A 793 -8.57 -18.09 -20.04
N GLU A 794 -9.83 -17.70 -19.97
CA GLU A 794 -10.98 -18.61 -20.02
C GLU A 794 -11.04 -19.39 -21.33
N ALA A 795 -10.87 -18.71 -22.47
CA ALA A 795 -10.81 -19.38 -23.78
C ALA A 795 -9.62 -20.35 -23.87
N ALA A 796 -8.44 -19.94 -23.37
CA ALA A 796 -7.25 -20.79 -23.36
C ALA A 796 -7.45 -22.04 -22.48
N LEU A 797 -8.04 -21.90 -21.29
CA LEU A 797 -8.33 -23.02 -20.40
C LEU A 797 -9.37 -23.96 -21.02
N TRP A 798 -10.44 -23.42 -21.61
CA TRP A 798 -11.48 -24.19 -22.29
C TRP A 798 -10.93 -25.08 -23.41
N TRP A 799 -10.13 -24.49 -24.31
CA TRP A 799 -9.49 -25.22 -25.40
C TRP A 799 -8.39 -26.16 -24.90
N GLY A 800 -7.65 -25.75 -23.87
CA GLY A 800 -6.61 -26.54 -23.20
C GLY A 800 -7.15 -27.87 -22.66
N ALA A 801 -8.25 -27.81 -21.91
CA ALA A 801 -8.92 -28.99 -21.33
C ALA A 801 -9.44 -29.97 -22.40
N ARG A 802 -9.69 -29.49 -23.63
CA ARG A 802 -10.26 -30.24 -24.76
C ARG A 802 -9.24 -30.65 -25.82
N ARG A 803 -7.97 -30.31 -25.64
CA ARG A 803 -6.88 -30.55 -26.61
C ARG A 803 -7.13 -29.89 -27.98
N ASP A 804 -7.82 -28.75 -28.02
CA ASP A 804 -7.95 -27.98 -29.27
C ASP A 804 -6.67 -27.19 -29.53
N THR A 805 -5.65 -27.89 -30.04
CA THR A 805 -4.34 -27.30 -30.33
C THR A 805 -4.42 -26.27 -31.46
N ALA A 806 -5.39 -26.39 -32.38
CA ALA A 806 -5.54 -25.49 -33.51
C ALA A 806 -6.03 -24.10 -33.05
N SER A 807 -7.05 -24.04 -32.20
CA SER A 807 -7.53 -22.78 -31.62
C SER A 807 -6.49 -22.15 -30.70
N LEU A 808 -5.78 -22.96 -29.90
CA LEU A 808 -4.69 -22.48 -29.05
C LEU A 808 -3.50 -21.93 -29.84
N GLN A 809 -3.10 -22.57 -30.94
CA GLN A 809 -2.03 -22.05 -31.81
C GLN A 809 -2.42 -20.71 -32.43
N ARG A 810 -3.68 -20.57 -32.88
CA ARG A 810 -4.20 -19.29 -33.39
C ARG A 810 -4.21 -18.22 -32.30
N LEU A 811 -4.61 -18.57 -31.08
CA LEU A 811 -4.60 -17.66 -29.94
C LEU A 811 -3.18 -17.21 -29.58
N VAL A 812 -2.20 -18.12 -29.55
CA VAL A 812 -0.78 -17.78 -29.35
C VAL A 812 -0.28 -16.78 -30.40
N SER A 813 -0.53 -17.05 -31.68
CA SER A 813 -0.13 -16.15 -32.78
C SER A 813 -0.76 -14.76 -32.64
N GLN A 814 -2.01 -14.70 -32.19
CA GLN A 814 -2.73 -13.45 -31.97
C GLN A 814 -2.17 -12.67 -30.76
N GLU A 815 -1.90 -13.34 -29.63
CA GLU A 815 -1.27 -12.72 -28.46
C GLU A 815 0.09 -12.10 -28.84
N GLU A 816 0.92 -12.83 -29.61
CA GLU A 816 2.22 -12.33 -30.04
C GLU A 816 2.13 -11.19 -31.05
N SER A 817 1.15 -11.23 -31.96
CA SER A 817 0.90 -10.14 -32.91
C SER A 817 0.44 -8.88 -32.17
N GLY A 818 -0.50 -9.03 -31.24
CA GLY A 818 -0.97 -7.92 -30.41
C GLY A 818 0.14 -7.34 -29.52
N ALA A 819 0.96 -8.19 -28.89
CA ALA A 819 2.09 -7.75 -28.08
C ALA A 819 3.13 -6.97 -28.90
N ARG A 820 3.30 -7.30 -30.20
CA ARG A 820 4.18 -6.57 -31.14
C ARG A 820 3.56 -5.26 -31.66
N ALA A 821 2.23 -5.17 -31.71
CA ALA A 821 1.50 -4.02 -32.26
C ALA A 821 1.31 -2.86 -31.26
N VAL A 822 1.42 -3.11 -29.96
CA VAL A 822 1.29 -2.06 -28.93
C VAL A 822 2.54 -1.17 -28.93
N ARG A 823 2.47 -0.06 -29.66
CA ARG A 823 3.54 0.97 -29.75
C ARG A 823 3.44 2.07 -28.69
N ASN A 824 2.30 2.18 -27.99
CA ASN A 824 2.00 3.27 -27.06
C ASN A 824 1.60 2.73 -25.68
N VAL A 825 2.13 3.32 -24.61
CA VAL A 825 1.94 2.90 -23.21
C VAL A 825 0.57 3.29 -22.68
N ALA A 826 -0.05 4.32 -23.27
CA ALA A 826 -1.35 4.85 -22.86
C ALA A 826 -2.54 3.88 -23.08
N VAL A 827 -2.32 2.73 -23.71
CA VAL A 827 -3.30 1.63 -23.70
C VAL A 827 -3.20 0.94 -22.34
N ALA A 828 -4.28 1.06 -21.56
CA ALA A 828 -4.44 0.50 -20.21
C ALA A 828 -3.90 -0.94 -20.11
N ILE A 829 -3.32 -1.29 -18.96
CA ILE A 829 -2.79 -2.63 -18.65
C ILE A 829 -3.79 -3.73 -19.07
N ASP A 830 -5.08 -3.44 -18.94
CA ASP A 830 -6.17 -4.39 -19.15
C ASP A 830 -6.55 -4.63 -20.62
N ALA A 831 -6.05 -3.80 -21.55
CA ALA A 831 -6.27 -3.95 -22.99
C ALA A 831 -5.10 -4.64 -23.72
N ARG A 832 -4.05 -5.04 -22.99
CA ARG A 832 -2.89 -5.73 -23.57
C ARG A 832 -3.17 -7.24 -23.65
N PRO A 833 -2.80 -7.91 -24.76
CA PRO A 833 -2.68 -9.36 -24.74
C PRO A 833 -1.69 -9.75 -23.64
N VAL A 834 -2.01 -10.78 -22.87
CA VAL A 834 -1.11 -11.30 -21.83
C VAL A 834 -0.36 -12.49 -22.40
N PRO A 835 0.82 -12.28 -23.02
CA PRO A 835 1.53 -13.36 -23.69
C PRO A 835 1.94 -14.43 -22.68
N GLY A 836 1.33 -15.61 -22.78
CA GLY A 836 1.72 -16.75 -21.95
C GLY A 836 0.59 -17.71 -21.56
N PHE A 837 -0.65 -17.22 -21.41
CA PHE A 837 -1.77 -18.09 -21.05
C PHE A 837 -2.02 -19.14 -22.12
N ALA A 838 -2.14 -18.71 -23.39
CA ALA A 838 -2.34 -19.61 -24.51
C ALA A 838 -1.18 -20.61 -24.68
N ARG A 839 0.07 -20.21 -24.38
CA ARG A 839 1.24 -21.11 -24.44
C ARG A 839 1.26 -22.14 -23.31
N ALA A 840 0.82 -21.76 -22.11
CA ALA A 840 0.69 -22.67 -20.98
C ALA A 840 -0.42 -23.71 -21.26
N ALA A 841 -1.58 -23.25 -21.73
CA ALA A 841 -2.68 -24.10 -22.16
C ALA A 841 -2.32 -24.98 -23.37
N LEU A 842 -1.52 -24.49 -24.32
CA LEU A 842 -1.05 -25.29 -25.46
C LEU A 842 -0.09 -26.41 -25.03
N ALA A 843 0.81 -26.14 -24.07
CA ALA A 843 1.67 -27.19 -23.51
C ALA A 843 0.83 -28.31 -22.88
N LEU A 844 -0.20 -27.92 -22.12
CA LEU A 844 -1.15 -28.86 -21.54
C LEU A 844 -1.90 -29.66 -22.62
N ALA A 845 -2.44 -28.99 -23.64
CA ALA A 845 -3.18 -29.61 -24.73
C ALA A 845 -2.34 -30.66 -25.48
N ARG A 846 -1.04 -30.41 -25.62
CA ARG A 846 -0.05 -31.34 -26.22
C ARG A 846 0.41 -32.45 -25.27
N GLY A 847 0.10 -32.30 -23.99
CA GLY A 847 0.44 -33.23 -22.94
C GLY A 847 1.79 -33.11 -22.29
N ASP A 848 2.42 -31.94 -22.46
CA ASP A 848 3.59 -31.55 -21.69
C ASP A 848 3.17 -30.90 -20.37
N THR A 849 2.87 -31.76 -19.40
CA THR A 849 2.33 -31.40 -18.08
C THR A 849 3.32 -30.61 -17.22
N SER A 850 4.61 -30.97 -17.27
CA SER A 850 5.69 -30.27 -16.57
C SER A 850 5.91 -28.86 -17.14
N LEU A 851 5.89 -28.72 -18.46
CA LEU A 851 6.00 -27.41 -19.10
C LEU A 851 4.76 -26.54 -18.88
N ALA A 852 3.56 -27.13 -18.88
CA ALA A 852 2.33 -26.41 -18.55
C ALA A 852 2.36 -25.87 -17.11
N LEU A 853 2.71 -26.73 -16.14
CA LEU A 853 2.84 -26.38 -14.73
C LEU A 853 3.87 -25.25 -14.52
N SER A 854 5.08 -25.41 -15.07
CA SER A 854 6.13 -24.41 -14.92
C SER A 854 5.72 -23.05 -15.49
N ARG A 855 5.02 -23.03 -16.63
CA ARG A 855 4.50 -21.79 -17.24
C ARG A 855 3.42 -21.14 -16.41
N PHE A 856 2.42 -21.89 -15.91
CA PHE A 856 1.35 -21.31 -15.10
C PHE A 856 1.86 -20.76 -13.75
N LEU A 857 2.84 -21.43 -13.13
CA LEU A 857 3.47 -20.97 -11.90
C LEU A 857 4.38 -19.74 -12.12
N ALA A 858 4.98 -19.60 -13.31
CA ALA A 858 5.89 -18.51 -13.63
C ALA A 858 5.19 -17.20 -14.05
N LEU A 859 3.90 -17.23 -14.40
CA LEU A 859 3.12 -16.04 -14.72
C LEU A 859 2.96 -15.18 -13.45
N PRO A 860 3.38 -13.92 -13.40
CA PRO A 860 3.14 -13.09 -12.22
C PRO A 860 1.69 -12.60 -12.18
N ASP A 861 1.12 -12.51 -10.98
CA ASP A 861 -0.25 -12.03 -10.74
C ASP A 861 -0.47 -10.59 -11.22
N SER A 862 0.61 -9.82 -11.41
CA SER A 862 0.55 -8.46 -11.94
C SER A 862 0.26 -8.36 -13.44
N LEU A 863 0.30 -9.46 -14.21
CA LEU A 863 -0.03 -9.44 -15.64
C LEU A 863 -1.52 -9.37 -15.90
N CYS A 864 -2.31 -9.85 -14.95
CA CYS A 864 -3.76 -9.85 -15.00
C CYS A 864 -4.28 -9.60 -13.59
N PRO A 865 -4.26 -8.33 -13.15
CA PRO A 865 -4.84 -7.97 -11.86
C PRO A 865 -6.26 -8.55 -11.78
N ASP A 866 -6.60 -9.13 -10.64
CA ASP A 866 -7.93 -9.71 -10.37
C ASP A 866 -8.32 -10.99 -11.14
N ALA A 867 -7.40 -11.65 -11.84
CA ALA A 867 -7.63 -13.01 -12.36
C ALA A 867 -7.58 -14.07 -11.25
N GLN A 868 -8.67 -14.17 -10.48
CA GLN A 868 -8.92 -15.24 -9.51
C GLN A 868 -8.70 -16.64 -10.15
N GLN A 869 -9.08 -16.78 -11.42
CA GLN A 869 -8.95 -18.00 -12.22
C GLN A 869 -7.48 -18.45 -12.39
N LEU A 870 -6.51 -17.53 -12.41
CA LEU A 870 -5.09 -17.92 -12.47
C LEU A 870 -4.67 -18.63 -11.18
N ARG A 871 -5.14 -18.16 -10.02
CA ARG A 871 -4.88 -18.78 -8.72
C ARG A 871 -5.59 -20.13 -8.60
N GLU A 872 -6.82 -20.22 -9.07
CA GLU A 872 -7.56 -21.48 -9.18
C GLU A 872 -6.77 -22.52 -9.99
N VAL A 873 -6.26 -22.12 -11.17
CA VAL A 873 -5.43 -23.00 -12.00
C VAL A 873 -4.18 -23.46 -11.24
N ARG A 874 -3.48 -22.56 -10.54
CA ARG A 874 -2.32 -22.94 -9.71
C ARG A 874 -2.70 -23.87 -8.57
N PHE A 875 -3.79 -23.58 -7.86
CA PHE A 875 -4.33 -24.42 -6.78
C PHE A 875 -4.55 -25.84 -7.29
N ARG A 876 -5.28 -26.00 -8.40
CA ARG A 876 -5.60 -27.32 -8.95
C ARG A 876 -4.36 -28.04 -9.47
N LEU A 877 -3.46 -27.34 -10.15
CA LEU A 877 -2.21 -27.89 -10.66
C LEU A 877 -1.30 -28.39 -9.52
N LEU A 878 -1.18 -27.63 -8.43
CA LEU A 878 -0.42 -28.02 -7.25
C LEU A 878 -1.06 -29.22 -6.54
N ALA A 879 -2.38 -29.22 -6.36
CA ALA A 879 -3.10 -30.34 -5.76
C ALA A 879 -2.95 -31.62 -6.61
N ALA A 880 -3.05 -31.51 -7.93
CA ALA A 880 -2.92 -32.64 -8.85
C ALA A 880 -1.51 -33.26 -8.88
N THR A 881 -0.50 -32.49 -8.48
CA THR A 881 0.90 -32.92 -8.38
C THR A 881 1.28 -33.37 -6.96
N GLY A 882 0.31 -33.48 -6.05
CA GLY A 882 0.54 -33.90 -4.67
C GLY A 882 1.17 -32.83 -3.78
N ARG A 883 1.30 -31.59 -4.26
CA ARG A 883 1.81 -30.44 -3.50
C ARG A 883 0.70 -29.80 -2.67
N ASP A 884 0.00 -30.61 -1.90
CA ASP A 884 -1.27 -30.28 -1.23
C ASP A 884 -1.15 -29.08 -0.27
N HIS A 885 -0.06 -28.95 0.52
CA HIS A 885 0.16 -27.79 1.38
C HIS A 885 0.34 -26.47 0.60
N GLN A 886 0.99 -26.54 -0.56
CA GLN A 886 1.20 -25.34 -1.39
C GLN A 886 -0.09 -24.97 -2.12
N ALA A 887 -0.88 -25.96 -2.53
CA ALA A 887 -2.22 -25.73 -3.06
C ALA A 887 -3.08 -25.02 -1.99
N ALA A 888 -3.11 -25.53 -0.76
CA ALA A 888 -3.85 -24.92 0.35
C ALA A 888 -3.42 -23.45 0.55
N ALA A 889 -2.12 -23.17 0.60
CA ALA A 889 -1.62 -21.79 0.73
C ALA A 889 -2.05 -20.86 -0.42
N VAL A 890 -2.12 -21.36 -1.67
CA VAL A 890 -2.62 -20.56 -2.81
C VAL A 890 -4.11 -20.25 -2.67
N PHE A 891 -4.92 -21.21 -2.22
CA PHE A 891 -6.35 -20.99 -1.99
C PHE A 891 -6.58 -20.03 -0.81
N ASP A 892 -5.87 -20.24 0.30
CA ASP A 892 -6.04 -19.47 1.53
C ASP A 892 -5.58 -18.00 1.36
N GLY A 893 -4.68 -17.73 0.40
CA GLY A 893 -4.31 -16.39 -0.05
C GLY A 893 -5.22 -15.80 -1.14
N SER A 894 -6.26 -16.52 -1.56
CA SER A 894 -7.23 -16.09 -2.57
C SER A 894 -8.55 -15.68 -1.93
N HIS A 895 -9.27 -14.77 -2.59
CA HIS A 895 -10.60 -14.30 -2.17
C HIS A 895 -11.73 -14.96 -2.97
N ASP A 896 -11.39 -15.87 -3.88
CA ASP A 896 -12.38 -16.63 -4.64
C ASP A 896 -13.19 -17.53 -3.70
N ARG A 897 -14.52 -17.36 -3.71
CA ARG A 897 -15.47 -18.11 -2.89
C ARG A 897 -16.47 -18.92 -3.71
N ARG A 898 -16.23 -19.11 -5.01
CA ARG A 898 -17.10 -19.94 -5.86
C ARG A 898 -17.25 -21.36 -5.28
N VAL A 899 -18.49 -21.83 -5.22
CA VAL A 899 -18.87 -23.07 -4.52
C VAL A 899 -18.10 -24.31 -5.02
N PRO A 900 -17.83 -24.50 -6.32
CA PRO A 900 -17.00 -25.63 -6.77
C PRO A 900 -15.59 -25.63 -6.16
N LEU A 901 -14.97 -24.47 -6.03
CA LEU A 901 -13.63 -24.34 -5.47
C LEU A 901 -13.63 -24.60 -3.96
N MET A 902 -14.70 -24.22 -3.26
CA MET A 902 -14.92 -24.57 -1.86
C MET A 902 -14.95 -26.08 -1.63
N LEU A 903 -15.65 -26.81 -2.51
CA LEU A 903 -15.72 -28.27 -2.45
C LEU A 903 -14.34 -28.89 -2.67
N GLU A 904 -13.57 -28.39 -3.64
CA GLU A 904 -12.20 -28.85 -3.89
C GLU A 904 -11.27 -28.58 -2.70
N ARG A 905 -11.37 -27.40 -2.07
CA ARG A 905 -10.62 -27.05 -0.87
C ARG A 905 -11.02 -27.93 0.33
N ALA A 906 -12.31 -28.28 0.47
CA ALA A 906 -12.80 -29.19 1.50
C ALA A 906 -12.19 -30.59 1.35
N ARG A 907 -12.20 -31.13 0.11
CA ARG A 907 -11.56 -32.41 -0.22
C ARG A 907 -10.06 -32.39 0.05
N LEU A 908 -9.38 -31.29 -0.26
CA LEU A 908 -7.96 -31.09 0.03
C LEU A 908 -7.69 -31.07 1.55
N ALA A 909 -8.52 -30.37 2.31
CA ALA A 909 -8.43 -30.31 3.77
C ALA A 909 -8.59 -31.70 4.40
N GLU A 910 -9.56 -32.51 3.93
CA GLU A 910 -9.76 -33.88 4.40
C GLU A 910 -8.52 -34.76 4.12
N ARG A 911 -7.87 -34.60 2.95
CA ARG A 911 -6.61 -35.30 2.64
C ARG A 911 -5.45 -34.87 3.52
N LEU A 912 -5.36 -33.59 3.85
CA LEU A 912 -4.33 -33.02 4.73
C LEU A 912 -4.58 -33.33 6.22
N GLY A 913 -5.73 -33.91 6.57
CA GLY A 913 -6.13 -34.13 7.97
C GLY A 913 -6.59 -32.86 8.69
N ASP A 914 -6.80 -31.76 7.97
CA ASP A 914 -7.31 -30.48 8.50
C ASP A 914 -8.84 -30.54 8.64
N ARG A 915 -9.28 -31.25 9.69
CA ARG A 915 -10.69 -31.52 9.98
C ARG A 915 -11.53 -30.24 10.16
N PRO A 916 -11.11 -29.21 10.92
CA PRO A 916 -11.88 -27.97 11.06
C PRO A 916 -12.18 -27.29 9.71
N THR A 917 -11.17 -27.17 8.85
CA THR A 917 -11.32 -26.55 7.54
C THR A 917 -12.18 -27.38 6.60
N ALA A 918 -12.01 -28.72 6.60
CA ALA A 918 -12.87 -29.62 5.82
C ALA A 918 -14.34 -29.47 6.21
N ILE A 919 -14.65 -29.49 7.51
CA ILE A 919 -16.01 -29.29 8.03
C ILE A 919 -16.56 -27.92 7.60
N ASN A 920 -15.76 -26.86 7.71
CA ASN A 920 -16.20 -25.51 7.36
C ASN A 920 -16.64 -25.42 5.89
N TYR A 921 -15.81 -25.89 4.97
CA TYR A 921 -16.10 -25.77 3.54
C TYR A 921 -17.13 -26.78 3.04
N TYR A 922 -17.22 -27.99 3.60
CA TYR A 922 -18.34 -28.88 3.31
C TYR A 922 -19.67 -28.29 3.80
N ARG A 923 -19.69 -27.64 4.96
CA ARG A 923 -20.88 -26.93 5.46
C ARG A 923 -21.25 -25.78 4.53
N PHE A 924 -20.28 -24.99 4.09
CA PHE A 924 -20.48 -23.94 3.11
C PHE A 924 -21.17 -24.49 1.85
N VAL A 925 -20.64 -25.54 1.24
CA VAL A 925 -21.21 -26.13 0.00
C VAL A 925 -22.63 -26.63 0.21
N ALA A 926 -22.88 -27.35 1.32
CA ALA A 926 -24.21 -27.88 1.63
C ALA A 926 -25.26 -26.78 1.84
N GLN A 927 -24.86 -25.62 2.39
CA GLN A 927 -25.73 -24.45 2.57
C GLN A 927 -25.88 -23.65 1.26
N ALA A 928 -24.79 -23.49 0.51
CA ALA A 928 -24.73 -22.73 -0.75
C ALA A 928 -25.66 -23.31 -1.82
N TRP A 929 -25.76 -24.64 -1.88
CA TRP A 929 -26.55 -25.37 -2.86
C TRP A 929 -27.76 -26.09 -2.26
N LEU A 930 -28.26 -25.61 -1.12
CA LEU A 930 -29.43 -26.19 -0.45
C LEU A 930 -30.65 -26.30 -1.38
N HIS A 931 -30.86 -25.29 -2.24
CA HIS A 931 -31.97 -25.18 -3.19
C HIS A 931 -31.51 -25.21 -4.65
N ALA A 932 -30.29 -25.68 -4.91
CA ALA A 932 -29.71 -25.70 -6.25
C ALA A 932 -30.46 -26.62 -7.22
N ASP A 933 -30.29 -26.36 -8.53
CA ASP A 933 -30.81 -27.20 -9.60
C ASP A 933 -30.42 -28.68 -9.42
N PRO A 934 -31.24 -29.64 -9.90
CA PRO A 934 -31.02 -31.09 -9.70
C PRO A 934 -29.62 -31.59 -10.10
N GLU A 935 -28.99 -30.95 -11.07
CA GLU A 935 -27.65 -31.28 -11.59
C GLU A 935 -26.54 -31.08 -10.52
N LEU A 936 -26.78 -30.23 -9.52
CA LEU A 936 -25.83 -29.94 -8.44
C LEU A 936 -26.08 -30.75 -7.16
N GLN A 937 -27.24 -31.42 -7.05
CA GLN A 937 -27.61 -32.20 -5.87
C GLN A 937 -26.63 -33.34 -5.50
N PRO A 938 -25.95 -34.02 -6.46
CA PRO A 938 -24.91 -35.00 -6.11
C PRO A 938 -23.78 -34.42 -5.25
N TYR A 939 -23.40 -33.15 -5.43
CA TYR A 939 -22.34 -32.50 -4.65
C TYR A 939 -22.81 -32.09 -3.26
N VAL A 940 -24.09 -31.73 -3.12
CA VAL A 940 -24.73 -31.51 -1.82
C VAL A 940 -24.76 -32.81 -1.02
N ALA A 941 -25.13 -33.91 -1.66
CA ALA A 941 -25.12 -35.24 -1.05
C ALA A 941 -23.70 -35.64 -0.60
N GLU A 942 -22.68 -35.39 -1.43
CA GLU A 942 -21.29 -35.59 -1.07
C GLU A 942 -20.89 -34.77 0.17
N ALA A 943 -21.20 -33.47 0.17
CA ALA A 943 -20.86 -32.58 1.27
C ALA A 943 -21.54 -32.99 2.58
N ARG A 944 -22.83 -33.35 2.54
CA ARG A 944 -23.57 -33.87 3.71
C ARG A 944 -22.98 -35.19 4.22
N ALA A 945 -22.64 -36.11 3.32
CA ALA A 945 -21.99 -37.36 3.71
C ALA A 945 -20.61 -37.12 4.34
N ALA A 946 -19.83 -36.15 3.83
CA ALA A 946 -18.56 -35.77 4.43
C ALA A 946 -18.74 -35.14 5.82
N LEU A 947 -19.72 -34.26 5.99
CA LEU A 947 -20.06 -33.69 7.30
C LEU A 947 -20.42 -34.77 8.31
N GLN A 948 -21.30 -35.72 7.96
CA GLN A 948 -21.64 -36.85 8.84
C GLN A 948 -20.40 -37.63 9.29
N ARG A 949 -19.49 -37.96 8.35
CA ARG A 949 -18.23 -38.65 8.68
C ARG A 949 -17.32 -37.83 9.58
N LEU A 950 -17.24 -36.52 9.33
CA LEU A 950 -16.30 -35.62 10.00
C LEU A 950 -16.85 -35.01 11.30
N THR A 951 -18.15 -34.98 11.56
CA THR A 951 -18.72 -34.45 12.82
C THR A 951 -19.27 -35.56 13.71
N GLY A 952 -19.70 -36.69 13.13
CA GLY A 952 -20.41 -37.74 13.85
C GLY A 952 -21.87 -37.41 14.14
N GLU A 953 -22.41 -36.30 13.60
CA GLU A 953 -23.81 -35.91 13.75
C GLU A 953 -24.67 -36.52 12.62
N PRO A 954 -25.90 -36.98 12.90
CA PRO A 954 -26.83 -37.43 11.85
C PRO A 954 -27.24 -36.26 10.94
N ALA A 955 -27.45 -36.52 9.65
CA ALA A 955 -27.89 -35.46 8.72
C ALA A 955 -29.23 -34.90 9.17
N ARG A 956 -29.28 -33.58 9.35
CA ARG A 956 -30.52 -32.79 9.37
C ARG A 956 -30.61 -32.00 8.08
#